data_AF-A0A0P9V823-F1
#
_entry.id   AF-A0A0P9V823-F1
#
_cell.length_a   1.000
_cell.length_b   1.000
_cell.length_c   1.000
_cell.angle_alpha   90.00
_cell.angle_beta   90.00
_cell.angle_gamma   90.00
#
_symmetry.space_group_name_H-M   'P 1'
#
loop_
_entity.id
_entity.type
_entity.pdbx_description
1 polymer ?
#
loop_
_entity_poly.entity_id
_entity_poly.type
_entity_poly.pdbx_seq_one_letter_code
_entity_poly.pdbx_strand_id
1 'polypeptide(L)'
;MLKEQVGDFERDADAAYRATQVLAHIEQFDGNGVRIVGSDVANGSINGFTKSGEAKNGTEAGRLQDFGKDGFASLKGEMTNVSSVGDNKEAREQAEKLGFLWELPKDDKRSAEEIIDANPLLKNLGNQSGVKDMLKERVGDFEKDANAAFRAAQVLDRVTLYNEKGEAQSGGQVFNSSIDGFTKGAEAKHGTEAGRLQDFGKLGFAALPELKKTEEIGSYKDFLKANPDADEASRQIARYAAIIDENYDAIKGKTGSSDFNAEALTAYKEKNPQLSDEVKEALDFWSQPGAFALLDNAKSPLEQGTDGKASRGDIQAFIKTASPKDVGAVGTLLEAVAEGNLLDKVNTDPLNKDVFDNPQNYSAEQKAAVLQELKAAQSLIVQGSGAGMWKDDKSKVQIANNVRSHPDAQKLLDDVNKHVAMLEKDAAVVKFYNENATSEASKVLEGSDGLKRALQSTYDNDIKTGAALDKLWDANTKDGKTDQQTALAQFYSSAQSVQGALGFSKPGEIQEAVQKSSHNKDFEAFYEKSLVSGERLKELLKTESFEVATSQFSMEVAMYNAALNPEFTGKYDDKLTENYTAIAQENVFNDASFEDLKKAFGKEGSEALDEEKVKALIDEISKSNPELLMNADGKPATSDQILGVFRGNWDLLRQGTKSISELGLFSDNSSIKAASGAGVLHGVSGLFMAGITIAKGANGAGALTDRQIVDITTGSVQSATLLVEGGIKNVTTMFKDIKDVLEPDVYKDITTNLSKLENAAKGLGGLAGVAAGAYGIFDGVKSIRRGELVAGGMSITAGSLGAMAGLASAAEGAAGVLQLTGSVVRALPLLAGSLGIAAAGVGALALLIPGLIEEGKQETRVDRFSDHLRDYLTQYEIDGVENGDIYDVPDSEWPGPEETTIAS
;
A
#
# COMPACT_ATOMS: atom_id res chain seq x y z
N MET A 1 -52.27 -61.62 9.28
CA MET A 1 -50.83 -61.38 9.08
C MET A 1 -50.34 -60.16 9.87
N LEU A 2 -50.48 -58.91 9.40
CA LEU A 2 -49.97 -57.74 10.16
C LEU A 2 -50.59 -57.63 11.57
N LYS A 3 -51.93 -57.68 11.66
CA LYS A 3 -52.69 -57.62 12.93
C LYS A 3 -52.28 -58.69 13.95
N GLU A 4 -51.85 -59.86 13.47
CA GLU A 4 -51.43 -60.97 14.34
C GLU A 4 -50.06 -60.72 14.97
N GLN A 5 -49.18 -60.00 14.28
CA GLN A 5 -47.82 -59.73 14.75
C GLN A 5 -47.72 -58.46 15.60
N VAL A 6 -48.51 -57.41 15.29
CA VAL A 6 -48.42 -56.11 16.00
C VAL A 6 -49.54 -55.87 17.01
N GLY A 7 -50.59 -56.69 17.02
CA GLY A 7 -51.80 -56.52 17.85
C GLY A 7 -52.98 -55.91 17.08
N ASP A 8 -54.11 -55.74 17.76
CA ASP A 8 -55.36 -55.21 17.17
C ASP A 8 -55.29 -53.70 16.91
N PHE A 9 -54.61 -53.29 15.84
CA PHE A 9 -54.45 -51.89 15.46
C PHE A 9 -55.76 -51.17 15.10
N GLU A 10 -56.89 -51.86 14.97
CA GLU A 10 -58.19 -51.22 14.74
C GLU A 10 -58.81 -50.71 16.04
N ARG A 11 -58.32 -51.21 17.20
CA ARG A 11 -58.89 -50.94 18.54
C ARG A 11 -57.86 -50.56 19.59
N ASP A 12 -56.57 -50.77 19.32
CA ASP A 12 -55.43 -50.45 20.19
C ASP A 12 -54.49 -49.46 19.48
N ALA A 13 -54.32 -48.28 20.09
CA ALA A 13 -53.47 -47.21 19.57
C ALA A 13 -51.99 -47.60 19.52
N ASP A 14 -51.51 -48.41 20.48
CA ASP A 14 -50.11 -48.85 20.50
C ASP A 14 -49.87 -49.89 19.40
N ALA A 15 -50.85 -50.76 19.15
CA ALA A 15 -50.81 -51.69 18.02
C ALA A 15 -50.86 -50.95 16.67
N ALA A 16 -51.66 -49.88 16.57
CA ALA A 16 -51.67 -49.01 15.40
C ALA A 16 -50.34 -48.32 15.18
N TYR A 17 -49.73 -47.78 16.25
CA TYR A 17 -48.41 -47.20 16.19
C TYR A 17 -47.37 -48.22 15.71
N ARG A 18 -47.34 -49.43 16.30
CA ARG A 18 -46.44 -50.52 15.84
C ARG A 18 -46.69 -50.91 14.37
N ALA A 19 -47.95 -50.98 13.92
CA ALA A 19 -48.28 -51.25 12.52
C ALA A 19 -47.64 -50.20 11.58
N THR A 20 -47.75 -48.92 11.93
CA THR A 20 -47.17 -47.84 11.10
C THR A 20 -45.65 -47.95 11.01
N GLN A 21 -44.97 -48.29 12.11
CA GLN A 21 -43.52 -48.47 12.14
C GLN A 21 -43.08 -49.64 11.25
N VAL A 22 -43.80 -50.76 11.29
CA VAL A 22 -43.49 -51.94 10.45
C VAL A 22 -43.71 -51.64 8.98
N LEU A 23 -44.81 -50.97 8.62
CA LEU A 23 -45.08 -50.59 7.24
C LEU A 23 -44.03 -49.60 6.71
N ALA A 24 -43.67 -48.59 7.50
CA ALA A 24 -42.60 -47.67 7.15
C ALA A 24 -41.27 -48.40 6.93
N HIS A 25 -40.91 -49.35 7.80
CA HIS A 25 -39.70 -50.16 7.63
C HIS A 25 -39.73 -50.96 6.31
N ILE A 26 -40.84 -51.62 6.02
CA ILE A 26 -41.01 -52.41 4.79
C ILE A 26 -40.89 -51.54 3.53
N GLU A 27 -41.48 -50.35 3.55
CA GLU A 27 -41.40 -49.37 2.46
C GLU A 27 -40.00 -48.77 2.30
N GLN A 28 -39.14 -48.80 3.34
CA GLN A 28 -37.87 -48.08 3.35
C GLN A 28 -36.63 -48.97 3.25
N PHE A 29 -36.72 -50.26 3.57
CA PHE A 29 -35.59 -51.18 3.57
C PHE A 29 -35.83 -52.40 2.69
N ASP A 30 -34.76 -52.89 2.04
CA ASP A 30 -34.80 -54.14 1.28
C ASP A 30 -34.68 -55.37 2.20
N GLY A 31 -34.71 -56.58 1.62
CA GLY A 31 -34.60 -57.84 2.37
C GLY A 31 -33.23 -58.09 3.03
N ASN A 32 -32.24 -57.24 2.77
CA ASN A 32 -30.93 -57.25 3.40
C ASN A 32 -30.79 -56.14 4.46
N GLY A 33 -31.78 -55.26 4.58
CA GLY A 33 -31.75 -54.11 5.47
C GLY A 33 -31.03 -52.90 4.91
N VAL A 34 -30.84 -52.84 3.59
CA VAL A 34 -30.29 -51.66 2.90
C VAL A 34 -31.42 -50.69 2.60
N ARG A 35 -31.18 -49.39 2.83
CA ARG A 35 -32.14 -48.33 2.51
C ARG A 35 -32.43 -48.31 1.01
N ILE A 36 -33.70 -48.38 0.64
CA ILE A 36 -34.13 -48.27 -0.76
C ILE A 36 -34.44 -46.81 -1.13
N VAL A 37 -34.28 -46.51 -2.42
CA VAL A 37 -34.52 -45.17 -2.99
C VAL A 37 -35.34 -45.31 -4.28
N GLY A 38 -36.24 -44.36 -4.54
CA GLY A 38 -37.09 -44.38 -5.71
C GLY A 38 -38.36 -43.55 -5.50
N SER A 39 -39.09 -43.27 -6.58
CA SER A 39 -40.40 -42.59 -6.51
C SER A 39 -41.52 -43.47 -5.97
N ASP A 40 -41.34 -44.79 -6.03
CA ASP A 40 -42.27 -45.77 -5.46
C ASP A 40 -41.98 -46.09 -3.99
N VAL A 41 -40.92 -45.52 -3.40
CA VAL A 41 -40.51 -45.75 -2.01
C VAL A 41 -41.22 -44.77 -1.08
N ALA A 42 -41.70 -45.27 0.07
CA ALA A 42 -42.39 -44.47 1.08
C ALA A 42 -43.61 -43.68 0.52
N ASN A 43 -44.26 -44.21 -0.52
CA ASN A 43 -45.39 -43.56 -1.19
C ASN A 43 -46.74 -43.83 -0.49
N GLY A 44 -46.71 -44.50 0.68
CA GLY A 44 -47.90 -44.84 1.45
C GLY A 44 -48.71 -46.01 0.85
N SER A 45 -48.12 -46.75 -0.08
CA SER A 45 -48.69 -47.95 -0.69
C SER A 45 -47.67 -49.09 -0.64
N ILE A 46 -48.15 -50.30 -0.34
CA ILE A 46 -47.32 -51.50 -0.40
C ILE A 46 -47.29 -52.04 -1.83
N ASN A 47 -46.15 -51.86 -2.50
CA ASN A 47 -45.95 -52.19 -3.90
C ASN A 47 -45.48 -53.64 -4.09
N GLY A 48 -45.73 -54.19 -5.28
CA GLY A 48 -45.24 -55.52 -5.67
C GLY A 48 -46.23 -56.67 -5.59
N PHE A 49 -47.52 -56.37 -5.44
CA PHE A 49 -48.58 -57.36 -5.71
C PHE A 49 -48.74 -57.62 -7.21
N THR A 50 -48.97 -58.88 -7.60
CA THR A 50 -49.40 -59.25 -8.94
C THR A 50 -50.87 -58.89 -9.15
N LYS A 51 -51.35 -58.97 -10.41
CA LYS A 51 -52.79 -58.80 -10.71
C LYS A 51 -53.69 -59.84 -10.02
N SER A 52 -53.13 -61.00 -9.65
CA SER A 52 -53.82 -62.04 -8.87
C SER A 52 -53.76 -61.82 -7.36
N GLY A 53 -53.10 -60.75 -6.89
CA GLY A 53 -52.93 -60.44 -5.46
C GLY A 53 -51.78 -61.20 -4.78
N GLU A 54 -50.90 -61.84 -5.53
CA GLU A 54 -49.73 -62.54 -4.98
C GLU A 54 -48.59 -61.55 -4.73
N ALA A 55 -47.96 -61.63 -3.56
CA ALA A 55 -46.80 -60.83 -3.23
C ALA A 55 -45.56 -61.33 -4.01
N LYS A 56 -44.88 -60.44 -4.75
CA LYS A 56 -43.62 -60.78 -5.42
C LYS A 56 -42.46 -60.80 -4.44
N ASN A 57 -41.62 -61.83 -4.52
CA ASN A 57 -40.39 -61.91 -3.74
C ASN A 57 -39.48 -60.69 -4.04
N GLY A 58 -38.83 -60.13 -3.01
CA GLY A 58 -37.96 -58.97 -3.12
C GLY A 58 -38.67 -57.61 -3.18
N THR A 59 -40.01 -57.58 -3.19
CA THR A 59 -40.81 -56.34 -3.15
C THR A 59 -41.33 -56.02 -1.74
N GLU A 60 -41.91 -54.83 -1.55
CA GLU A 60 -42.55 -54.43 -0.27
C GLU A 60 -43.65 -55.43 0.12
N ALA A 61 -44.49 -55.83 -0.84
CA ALA A 61 -45.51 -56.85 -0.63
C ALA A 61 -44.92 -58.20 -0.18
N GLY A 62 -43.77 -58.58 -0.77
CA GLY A 62 -43.02 -59.78 -0.36
C GLY A 62 -42.52 -59.67 1.08
N ARG A 63 -41.92 -58.53 1.44
CA ARG A 63 -41.43 -58.28 2.80
C ARG A 63 -42.54 -58.20 3.84
N LEU A 64 -43.69 -57.62 3.51
CA LEU A 64 -44.89 -57.65 4.36
C LEU A 64 -45.40 -59.08 4.56
N GLN A 65 -45.33 -59.91 3.53
CA GLN A 65 -45.67 -61.32 3.63
C GLN A 65 -44.69 -62.07 4.55
N ASP A 66 -43.39 -61.82 4.42
CA ASP A 66 -42.36 -62.43 5.27
C ASP A 66 -42.51 -61.97 6.72
N PHE A 67 -42.79 -60.69 6.97
CA PHE A 67 -43.11 -60.18 8.31
C PHE A 67 -44.33 -60.87 8.93
N GLY A 68 -45.38 -61.10 8.16
CA GLY A 68 -46.54 -61.80 8.69
C GLY A 68 -46.25 -63.25 9.08
N LYS A 69 -45.26 -63.91 8.47
CA LYS A 69 -44.84 -65.28 8.77
C LYS A 69 -43.84 -65.35 9.92
N ASP A 70 -42.79 -64.55 9.86
CA ASP A 70 -41.60 -64.66 10.70
C ASP A 70 -41.52 -63.55 11.78
N GLY A 71 -42.50 -62.63 11.79
CA GLY A 71 -42.56 -61.51 12.72
C GLY A 71 -41.40 -60.53 12.55
N PHE A 72 -41.02 -59.86 13.65
CA PHE A 72 -39.97 -58.83 13.63
C PHE A 72 -38.60 -59.32 13.18
N ALA A 73 -38.31 -60.64 13.24
CA ALA A 73 -37.03 -61.20 12.80
C ALA A 73 -36.81 -61.08 11.27
N SER A 74 -37.87 -60.88 10.47
CA SER A 74 -37.76 -60.65 9.04
C SER A 74 -37.37 -59.21 8.68
N LEU A 75 -37.53 -58.26 9.61
CA LEU A 75 -37.23 -56.85 9.39
C LEU A 75 -35.74 -56.61 9.63
N LYS A 76 -34.98 -56.57 8.54
CA LYS A 76 -33.55 -56.23 8.58
C LYS A 76 -33.36 -54.74 8.33
N GLY A 77 -32.37 -54.13 8.97
CA GLY A 77 -32.11 -52.69 8.90
C GLY A 77 -32.76 -51.92 10.07
N GLU A 78 -32.19 -50.78 10.42
CA GLU A 78 -32.61 -49.98 11.57
C GLU A 78 -33.35 -48.71 11.12
N MET A 79 -34.55 -48.49 11.65
CA MET A 79 -35.24 -47.20 11.49
C MET A 79 -34.60 -46.15 12.41
N THR A 80 -34.30 -44.99 11.86
CA THR A 80 -33.69 -43.91 12.62
C THR A 80 -34.75 -43.11 13.36
N ASN A 81 -34.55 -42.91 14.68
CA ASN A 81 -35.32 -41.92 15.42
C ASN A 81 -34.72 -40.52 15.20
N VAL A 82 -35.37 -39.71 14.37
CA VAL A 82 -34.92 -38.36 14.01
C VAL A 82 -34.71 -37.44 15.22
N SER A 83 -35.42 -37.67 16.34
CA SER A 83 -35.28 -36.86 17.55
C SER A 83 -34.01 -37.14 18.34
N SER A 84 -33.36 -38.30 18.14
CA SER A 84 -32.14 -38.70 18.83
C SER A 84 -30.89 -38.62 17.96
N VAL A 85 -31.02 -38.19 16.70
CA VAL A 85 -29.87 -38.06 15.78
C VAL A 85 -28.81 -37.12 16.33
N GLY A 86 -29.22 -36.05 17.03
CA GLY A 86 -28.29 -35.09 17.65
C GLY A 86 -27.32 -35.72 18.66
N ASP A 87 -27.65 -36.87 19.24
CA ASP A 87 -26.84 -37.59 20.23
C ASP A 87 -25.88 -38.62 19.61
N ASN A 88 -25.90 -38.79 18.29
CA ASN A 88 -25.08 -39.78 17.58
C ASN A 88 -23.60 -39.33 17.51
N LYS A 89 -22.76 -39.97 18.32
CA LYS A 89 -21.34 -39.62 18.44
C LYS A 89 -20.55 -39.94 17.18
N GLU A 90 -20.80 -41.08 16.56
CA GLU A 90 -20.09 -41.50 15.35
C GLU A 90 -20.39 -40.55 14.17
N ALA A 91 -21.65 -40.16 13.99
CA ALA A 91 -22.05 -39.21 12.97
C ALA A 91 -21.46 -37.82 13.24
N ARG A 92 -21.44 -37.39 14.51
CA ARG A 92 -20.77 -36.15 14.93
C ARG A 92 -19.28 -36.15 14.61
N GLU A 93 -18.57 -37.21 14.97
CA GLU A 93 -17.13 -37.34 14.67
C GLU A 93 -16.85 -37.33 13.16
N GLN A 94 -17.70 -37.96 12.34
CA GLN A 94 -17.57 -37.93 10.88
C GLN A 94 -17.83 -36.53 10.31
N ALA A 95 -18.85 -35.84 10.82
CA ALA A 95 -19.18 -34.47 10.42
C ALA A 95 -18.03 -33.50 10.76
N GLU A 96 -17.54 -33.56 11.99
CA GLU A 96 -16.46 -32.70 12.49
C GLU A 96 -15.16 -32.93 11.70
N LYS A 97 -14.82 -34.17 11.32
CA LYS A 97 -13.67 -34.47 10.44
C LYS A 97 -13.75 -33.79 9.08
N LEU A 98 -14.97 -33.60 8.57
CA LEU A 98 -15.21 -32.91 7.31
C LEU A 98 -15.34 -31.39 7.48
N GLY A 99 -15.18 -30.86 8.69
CA GLY A 99 -15.30 -29.43 9.00
C GLY A 99 -16.73 -28.95 9.24
N PHE A 100 -17.70 -29.85 9.44
CA PHE A 100 -19.06 -29.45 9.79
C PHE A 100 -19.16 -29.09 11.28
N LEU A 101 -19.91 -28.03 11.56
CA LEU A 101 -20.30 -27.67 12.91
C LEU A 101 -21.56 -28.44 13.29
N TRP A 102 -21.43 -29.34 14.29
CA TRP A 102 -22.55 -30.18 14.73
C TRP A 102 -23.67 -29.39 15.39
N GLU A 103 -23.32 -28.34 16.11
CA GLU A 103 -24.22 -27.44 16.83
C GLU A 103 -24.00 -26.01 16.36
N LEU A 104 -25.03 -25.18 16.54
CA LEU A 104 -24.97 -23.75 16.30
C LEU A 104 -23.85 -23.10 17.15
N PRO A 105 -23.10 -22.13 16.59
CA PRO A 105 -22.22 -21.28 17.38
C PRO A 105 -22.94 -20.67 18.59
N LYS A 106 -22.23 -20.45 19.69
CA LYS A 106 -22.84 -20.04 20.98
C LYS A 106 -23.60 -18.72 20.91
N ASP A 107 -23.15 -17.83 20.04
CA ASP A 107 -23.67 -16.51 19.75
C ASP A 107 -24.82 -16.53 18.73
N ASP A 108 -25.00 -17.62 17.98
CA ASP A 108 -26.13 -17.81 17.09
C ASP A 108 -27.38 -18.23 17.88
N LYS A 109 -28.42 -17.40 17.83
CA LYS A 109 -29.70 -17.59 18.53
C LYS A 109 -30.86 -17.90 17.60
N ARG A 110 -30.60 -18.11 16.32
CA ARG A 110 -31.66 -18.37 15.33
C ARG A 110 -32.40 -19.66 15.65
N SER A 111 -33.71 -19.62 15.50
CA SER A 111 -34.61 -20.76 15.53
C SER A 111 -34.47 -21.62 14.27
N ALA A 112 -35.03 -22.84 14.30
CA ALA A 112 -35.08 -23.71 13.12
C ALA A 112 -35.75 -23.01 11.92
N GLU A 113 -36.85 -22.28 12.18
CA GLU A 113 -37.60 -21.54 11.16
C GLU A 113 -36.75 -20.43 10.53
N GLU A 114 -36.06 -19.63 11.35
CA GLU A 114 -35.17 -18.57 10.86
C GLU A 114 -34.00 -19.11 10.03
N ILE A 115 -33.45 -20.28 10.40
CA ILE A 115 -32.39 -20.94 9.63
C ILE A 115 -32.92 -21.45 8.30
N ILE A 116 -34.10 -22.08 8.29
CA ILE A 116 -34.76 -22.53 7.06
C ILE A 116 -35.05 -21.35 6.15
N ASP A 117 -35.62 -20.27 6.68
CA ASP A 117 -35.96 -19.08 5.89
C ASP A 117 -34.74 -18.37 5.31
N ALA A 118 -33.62 -18.37 6.03
CA ALA A 118 -32.35 -17.83 5.57
C ALA A 118 -31.64 -18.72 4.53
N ASN A 119 -32.02 -20.00 4.38
CA ASN A 119 -31.43 -20.93 3.43
C ASN A 119 -32.44 -21.36 2.34
N PRO A 120 -32.41 -20.73 1.15
CA PRO A 120 -33.36 -21.03 0.07
C PRO A 120 -33.37 -22.49 -0.37
N LEU A 121 -32.23 -23.19 -0.33
CA LEU A 121 -32.16 -24.62 -0.67
C LEU A 121 -32.96 -25.46 0.33
N LEU A 122 -32.76 -25.22 1.63
CA LEU A 122 -33.47 -25.95 2.68
C LEU A 122 -34.96 -25.62 2.68
N LYS A 123 -35.32 -24.35 2.51
CA LYS A 123 -36.70 -23.88 2.41
C LYS A 123 -37.47 -24.53 1.27
N ASN A 124 -36.84 -24.64 0.10
CA ASN A 124 -37.48 -25.16 -1.11
C ASN A 124 -37.22 -26.67 -1.32
N LEU A 125 -36.59 -27.36 -0.36
CA LEU A 125 -36.25 -28.77 -0.50
C LEU A 125 -37.53 -29.62 -0.58
N GLY A 126 -37.79 -30.15 -1.77
CA GLY A 126 -38.81 -31.17 -1.98
C GLY A 126 -38.35 -32.57 -1.54
N ASN A 127 -39.27 -33.53 -1.53
CA ASN A 127 -38.99 -34.92 -1.13
C ASN A 127 -38.89 -35.91 -2.31
N GLN A 128 -38.47 -35.43 -3.48
CA GLN A 128 -38.22 -36.29 -4.65
C GLN A 128 -37.19 -37.37 -4.28
N SER A 129 -37.46 -38.63 -4.62
CA SER A 129 -36.60 -39.77 -4.23
C SER A 129 -36.38 -39.93 -2.72
N GLY A 130 -37.25 -39.35 -1.87
CA GLY A 130 -37.13 -39.43 -0.41
C GLY A 130 -35.97 -38.63 0.19
N VAL A 131 -35.33 -37.72 -0.57
CA VAL A 131 -34.11 -37.02 -0.10
C VAL A 131 -34.33 -36.17 1.14
N LYS A 132 -35.52 -35.59 1.32
CA LYS A 132 -35.82 -34.73 2.47
C LYS A 132 -35.90 -35.58 3.74
N ASP A 133 -36.56 -36.72 3.66
CA ASP A 133 -36.69 -37.64 4.79
C ASP A 133 -35.34 -38.28 5.14
N MET A 134 -34.58 -38.71 4.14
CA MET A 134 -33.23 -39.24 4.37
C MET A 134 -32.29 -38.18 4.95
N LEU A 135 -32.43 -36.90 4.57
CA LEU A 135 -31.69 -35.82 5.20
C LEU A 135 -32.04 -35.74 6.69
N LYS A 136 -33.34 -35.75 7.06
CA LYS A 136 -33.78 -35.77 8.46
C LYS A 136 -33.24 -36.96 9.24
N GLU A 137 -33.20 -38.14 8.63
CA GLU A 137 -32.62 -39.35 9.22
C GLU A 137 -31.11 -39.19 9.54
N ARG A 138 -30.39 -38.30 8.85
CA ARG A 138 -28.96 -38.06 9.07
C ARG A 138 -28.64 -36.85 9.93
N VAL A 139 -29.46 -35.82 9.90
CA VAL A 139 -29.17 -34.56 10.62
C VAL A 139 -30.14 -34.26 11.77
N GLY A 140 -31.25 -34.99 11.87
CA GLY A 140 -32.33 -34.76 12.83
C GLY A 140 -33.51 -34.00 12.22
N ASP A 141 -34.55 -33.77 13.03
CA ASP A 141 -35.76 -33.05 12.58
C ASP A 141 -35.50 -31.54 12.43
N PHE A 142 -34.94 -31.14 11.28
CA PHE A 142 -34.58 -29.77 10.98
C PHE A 142 -35.76 -28.79 10.95
N GLU A 143 -37.00 -29.26 10.93
CA GLU A 143 -38.19 -28.39 11.00
C GLU A 143 -38.50 -27.94 12.43
N LYS A 144 -37.86 -28.57 13.44
CA LYS A 144 -38.14 -28.31 14.86
C LYS A 144 -36.90 -28.10 15.72
N ASP A 145 -35.74 -28.61 15.29
CA ASP A 145 -34.46 -28.44 15.97
C ASP A 145 -33.55 -27.51 15.15
N ALA A 146 -33.15 -26.40 15.77
CA ALA A 146 -32.28 -25.41 15.15
C ALA A 146 -30.91 -26.00 14.80
N ASN A 147 -30.35 -26.89 15.63
CA ASN A 147 -29.08 -27.54 15.33
C ASN A 147 -29.24 -28.50 14.13
N ALA A 148 -30.38 -29.19 14.03
CA ALA A 148 -30.68 -30.03 12.87
C ALA A 148 -30.85 -29.20 11.59
N ALA A 149 -31.53 -28.05 11.67
CA ALA A 149 -31.63 -27.09 10.56
C ALA A 149 -30.26 -26.60 10.10
N PHE A 150 -29.40 -26.26 11.05
CA PHE A 150 -28.05 -25.81 10.78
C PHE A 150 -27.18 -26.89 10.12
N ARG A 151 -27.24 -28.14 10.61
CA ARG A 151 -26.58 -29.29 9.96
C ARG A 151 -27.12 -29.54 8.56
N ALA A 152 -28.44 -29.49 8.36
CA ALA A 152 -29.09 -29.66 7.06
C ALA A 152 -28.60 -28.59 6.06
N ALA A 153 -28.59 -27.32 6.46
CA ALA A 153 -28.10 -26.21 5.64
C ALA A 153 -26.67 -26.45 5.15
N GLN A 154 -25.76 -26.81 6.07
CA GLN A 154 -24.36 -27.11 5.73
C GLN A 154 -24.24 -28.29 4.75
N VAL A 155 -25.07 -29.33 4.90
CA VAL A 155 -25.05 -30.49 3.99
C VAL A 155 -25.50 -30.10 2.59
N LEU A 156 -26.57 -29.30 2.49
CA LEU A 156 -27.05 -28.79 1.22
C LEU A 156 -26.01 -27.88 0.56
N ASP A 157 -25.31 -27.06 1.34
CA ASP A 157 -24.17 -26.29 0.84
C ASP A 157 -23.06 -27.22 0.33
N ARG A 158 -22.67 -28.25 1.10
CA ARG A 158 -21.61 -29.18 0.65
C ARG A 158 -21.95 -29.88 -0.67
N VAL A 159 -23.18 -30.36 -0.84
CA VAL A 159 -23.56 -31.11 -2.05
C VAL A 159 -23.81 -30.22 -3.27
N THR A 160 -24.05 -28.91 -3.08
CA THR A 160 -24.23 -27.94 -4.17
C THR A 160 -22.95 -27.21 -4.53
N LEU A 161 -22.09 -26.92 -3.55
CA LEU A 161 -20.85 -26.19 -3.75
C LEU A 161 -19.74 -27.07 -4.33
N TYR A 162 -19.72 -28.36 -3.99
CA TYR A 162 -18.61 -29.25 -4.33
C TYR A 162 -19.05 -30.48 -5.11
N ASN A 163 -18.22 -30.88 -6.07
CA ASN A 163 -18.40 -32.15 -6.77
C ASN A 163 -17.94 -33.33 -5.90
N GLU A 164 -18.07 -34.56 -6.42
CA GLU A 164 -17.68 -35.81 -5.75
C GLU A 164 -16.19 -35.94 -5.39
N LYS A 165 -15.33 -35.05 -5.93
CA LYS A 165 -13.90 -34.98 -5.62
C LYS A 165 -13.56 -33.88 -4.61
N GLY A 166 -14.56 -33.14 -4.13
CA GLY A 166 -14.34 -32.00 -3.23
C GLY A 166 -13.85 -30.74 -3.94
N GLU A 167 -14.00 -30.65 -5.27
CA GLU A 167 -13.65 -29.47 -6.07
C GLU A 167 -14.84 -28.51 -6.14
N ALA A 168 -14.58 -27.21 -6.03
CA ALA A 168 -15.62 -26.19 -6.11
C ALA A 168 -16.29 -26.20 -7.51
N GLN A 169 -17.61 -26.13 -7.53
CA GLN A 169 -18.37 -26.07 -8.78
C GLN A 169 -18.44 -24.63 -9.32
N SER A 170 -18.69 -24.48 -10.63
CA SER A 170 -18.79 -23.18 -11.30
C SER A 170 -19.90 -23.20 -12.38
N GLY A 171 -20.41 -22.01 -12.72
CA GLY A 171 -21.42 -21.83 -13.78
C GLY A 171 -22.85 -21.58 -13.29
N GLY A 172 -23.69 -20.99 -14.16
CA GLY A 172 -24.98 -20.38 -13.79
C GLY A 172 -26.14 -21.32 -13.42
N GLN A 173 -25.97 -22.64 -13.49
CA GLN A 173 -26.94 -23.57 -12.90
C GLN A 173 -26.56 -24.00 -11.47
N VAL A 174 -25.32 -23.77 -11.06
CA VAL A 174 -24.84 -24.02 -9.70
C VAL A 174 -25.29 -22.85 -8.80
N PHE A 175 -25.56 -23.11 -7.52
CA PHE A 175 -25.91 -22.10 -6.51
C PHE A 175 -27.30 -21.46 -6.63
N ASN A 176 -28.23 -22.11 -7.32
CA ASN A 176 -29.62 -21.67 -7.32
C ASN A 176 -30.36 -22.09 -6.02
N SER A 177 -31.66 -21.81 -5.94
CA SER A 177 -32.47 -22.08 -4.75
C SER A 177 -33.12 -23.48 -4.73
N SER A 178 -32.63 -24.42 -5.54
CA SER A 178 -33.13 -25.79 -5.67
C SER A 178 -32.00 -26.81 -5.81
N ILE A 179 -32.28 -28.08 -5.47
CA ILE A 179 -31.36 -29.20 -5.69
C ILE A 179 -31.60 -29.77 -7.09
N ASP A 180 -30.57 -29.69 -7.93
CA ASP A 180 -30.65 -30.10 -9.33
C ASP A 180 -30.24 -31.55 -9.58
N GLY A 181 -30.75 -32.10 -10.69
CA GLY A 181 -30.37 -33.44 -11.17
C GLY A 181 -31.41 -34.53 -10.95
N PHE A 182 -32.64 -34.18 -10.55
CA PHE A 182 -33.76 -35.11 -10.58
C PHE A 182 -34.25 -35.37 -12.02
N THR A 183 -34.66 -36.61 -12.30
CA THR A 183 -35.36 -36.97 -13.54
C THR A 183 -36.84 -36.57 -13.47
N LYS A 184 -37.56 -36.65 -14.60
CA LYS A 184 -39.03 -36.50 -14.62
C LYS A 184 -39.75 -37.53 -13.74
N GLY A 185 -39.13 -38.68 -13.51
CA GLY A 185 -39.62 -39.72 -12.59
C GLY A 185 -39.23 -39.51 -11.13
N ALA A 186 -38.71 -38.32 -10.79
CA ALA A 186 -38.21 -37.95 -9.47
C ALA A 186 -37.02 -38.80 -8.98
N GLU A 187 -36.27 -39.43 -9.88
CA GLU A 187 -35.05 -40.16 -9.54
C GLU A 187 -33.83 -39.23 -9.53
N ALA A 188 -32.94 -39.38 -8.57
CA ALA A 188 -31.70 -38.62 -8.52
C ALA A 188 -30.67 -39.19 -9.53
N LYS A 189 -30.11 -38.33 -10.40
CA LYS A 189 -29.03 -38.74 -11.32
C LYS A 189 -27.69 -38.80 -10.60
N HIS A 190 -26.92 -39.85 -10.86
CA HIS A 190 -25.55 -39.96 -10.35
C HIS A 190 -24.67 -38.79 -10.84
N GLY A 191 -23.74 -38.32 -9.99
CA GLY A 191 -22.85 -37.18 -10.27
C GLY A 191 -23.50 -35.79 -10.19
N THR A 192 -24.81 -35.70 -9.91
CA THR A 192 -25.53 -34.42 -9.72
C THR A 192 -25.71 -34.07 -8.24
N GLU A 193 -26.18 -32.86 -7.93
CA GLU A 193 -26.49 -32.43 -6.55
C GLU A 193 -27.51 -33.36 -5.88
N ALA A 194 -28.58 -33.70 -6.61
CA ALA A 194 -29.57 -34.67 -6.18
C ALA A 194 -28.96 -36.05 -5.90
N GLY A 195 -28.04 -36.51 -6.76
CA GLY A 195 -27.32 -37.76 -6.58
C GLY A 195 -26.48 -37.77 -5.30
N ARG A 196 -25.70 -36.70 -5.08
CA ARG A 196 -24.87 -36.56 -3.88
C ARG A 196 -25.71 -36.45 -2.60
N LEU A 197 -26.83 -35.73 -2.64
CA LEU A 197 -27.75 -35.67 -1.51
C LEU A 197 -28.38 -37.03 -1.22
N GLN A 198 -28.71 -37.80 -2.26
CA GLN A 198 -29.21 -39.17 -2.11
C GLN A 198 -28.14 -40.09 -1.48
N ASP A 199 -26.89 -39.98 -1.92
CA ASP A 199 -25.78 -40.77 -1.38
C ASP A 199 -25.47 -40.39 0.08
N PHE A 200 -25.56 -39.11 0.44
CA PHE A 200 -25.55 -38.66 1.84
C PHE A 200 -26.69 -39.29 2.65
N GLY A 201 -27.89 -39.35 2.10
CA GLY A 201 -29.02 -40.05 2.74
C GLY A 201 -28.70 -41.52 3.07
N LYS A 202 -28.01 -42.22 2.17
CA LYS A 202 -27.65 -43.64 2.34
C LYS A 202 -26.47 -43.89 3.27
N LEU A 203 -25.44 -43.06 3.20
CA LEU A 203 -24.14 -43.33 3.86
C LEU A 203 -23.78 -42.32 4.95
N GLY A 204 -24.59 -41.27 5.14
CA GLY A 204 -24.32 -40.17 6.07
C GLY A 204 -23.10 -39.35 5.63
N PHE A 205 -22.38 -38.80 6.61
CA PHE A 205 -21.23 -37.94 6.38
C PHE A 205 -20.10 -38.64 5.61
N ALA A 206 -19.97 -39.97 5.72
CA ALA A 206 -19.01 -40.74 4.93
C ALA A 206 -19.24 -40.66 3.40
N ALA A 207 -20.40 -40.20 2.94
CA ALA A 207 -20.68 -39.98 1.51
C ALA A 207 -20.06 -38.69 0.97
N LEU A 208 -19.74 -37.73 1.85
CA LEU A 208 -19.32 -36.40 1.45
C LEU A 208 -17.80 -36.37 1.28
N PRO A 209 -17.29 -35.73 0.21
CA PRO A 209 -15.86 -35.66 -0.02
C PRO A 209 -15.20 -34.73 1.00
N GLU A 210 -13.94 -35.04 1.33
CA GLU A 210 -13.04 -34.05 1.92
C GLU A 210 -12.87 -32.89 0.95
N LEU A 211 -12.80 -31.66 1.49
CA LEU A 211 -12.56 -30.50 0.64
C LEU A 211 -11.11 -30.48 0.20
N LYS A 212 -10.91 -30.07 -1.05
CA LYS A 212 -9.58 -29.80 -1.59
C LYS A 212 -8.87 -28.80 -0.69
N LYS A 213 -7.64 -29.13 -0.28
CA LYS A 213 -6.82 -28.25 0.55
C LYS A 213 -6.44 -26.99 -0.22
N THR A 214 -6.26 -25.88 0.47
CA THR A 214 -5.92 -24.58 -0.14
C THR A 214 -4.56 -24.62 -0.84
N GLU A 215 -3.60 -25.44 -0.37
CA GLU A 215 -2.32 -25.67 -1.04
C GLU A 215 -2.46 -26.38 -2.40
N GLU A 216 -3.61 -27.00 -2.65
CA GLU A 216 -3.86 -27.74 -3.87
C GLU A 216 -4.56 -26.91 -4.96
N ILE A 217 -4.96 -25.68 -4.65
CA ILE A 217 -5.59 -24.75 -5.60
C ILE A 217 -4.65 -24.50 -6.78
N GLY A 218 -5.20 -24.56 -8.00
CA GLY A 218 -4.41 -24.52 -9.24
C GLY A 218 -3.62 -23.23 -9.40
N SER A 219 -4.29 -22.09 -9.23
CA SER A 219 -3.68 -20.76 -9.33
C SER A 219 -2.57 -20.53 -8.30
N TYR A 220 -2.72 -21.04 -7.07
CA TYR A 220 -1.67 -21.00 -6.05
C TYR A 220 -0.47 -21.89 -6.40
N LYS A 221 -0.71 -23.11 -6.90
CA LYS A 221 0.36 -23.99 -7.39
C LYS A 221 1.15 -23.36 -8.53
N ASP A 222 0.47 -22.69 -9.45
CA ASP A 222 1.10 -21.96 -10.55
C ASP A 222 1.95 -20.79 -10.04
N PHE A 223 1.46 -20.05 -9.04
CA PHE A 223 2.24 -19.01 -8.36
C PHE A 223 3.51 -19.57 -7.72
N LEU A 224 3.42 -20.67 -6.95
CA LEU A 224 4.58 -21.30 -6.31
C LEU A 224 5.60 -21.81 -7.33
N LYS A 225 5.13 -22.34 -8.46
CA LYS A 225 5.99 -22.82 -9.54
C LYS A 225 6.72 -21.67 -10.23
N ALA A 226 6.05 -20.53 -10.42
CA ALA A 226 6.63 -19.34 -11.03
C ALA A 226 7.59 -18.60 -10.08
N ASN A 227 7.36 -18.68 -8.76
CA ASN A 227 8.10 -17.95 -7.74
C ASN A 227 8.60 -18.91 -6.63
N PRO A 228 9.55 -19.82 -6.93
CA PRO A 228 10.01 -20.84 -5.98
C PRO A 228 10.66 -20.25 -4.72
N ASP A 229 11.22 -19.05 -4.83
CA ASP A 229 11.94 -18.34 -3.77
C ASP A 229 11.10 -17.31 -3.01
N ALA A 230 9.78 -17.28 -3.27
CA ALA A 230 8.86 -16.38 -2.57
C ALA A 230 8.92 -16.60 -1.06
N ASP A 231 8.93 -15.52 -0.27
CA ASP A 231 8.89 -15.58 1.19
C ASP A 231 7.50 -16.03 1.69
N GLU A 232 7.39 -16.35 2.98
CA GLU A 232 6.18 -16.95 3.55
C GLU A 232 4.97 -16.00 3.47
N ALA A 233 5.17 -14.70 3.74
CA ALA A 233 4.11 -13.71 3.63
C ALA A 233 3.63 -13.54 2.18
N SER A 234 4.56 -13.49 1.22
CA SER A 234 4.23 -13.50 -0.21
C SER A 234 3.37 -14.71 -0.62
N ARG A 235 3.75 -15.91 -0.13
CA ARG A 235 2.98 -17.15 -0.37
C ARG A 235 1.58 -17.07 0.24
N GLN A 236 1.44 -16.53 1.45
CA GLN A 236 0.15 -16.45 2.12
C GLN A 236 -0.81 -15.47 1.44
N ILE A 237 -0.32 -14.30 1.00
CA ILE A 237 -1.14 -13.34 0.23
C ILE A 237 -1.61 -13.95 -1.10
N ALA A 238 -0.70 -14.61 -1.83
CA ALA A 238 -1.06 -15.33 -3.06
C ALA A 238 -2.08 -16.43 -2.82
N ARG A 239 -1.96 -17.15 -1.69
CA ARG A 239 -2.91 -18.19 -1.29
C ARG A 239 -4.29 -17.61 -0.95
N TYR A 240 -4.36 -16.51 -0.20
CA TYR A 240 -5.64 -15.85 0.07
C TYR A 240 -6.33 -15.41 -1.21
N ALA A 241 -5.59 -14.85 -2.18
CA ALA A 241 -6.16 -14.50 -3.50
C ALA A 241 -6.66 -15.75 -4.25
N ALA A 242 -5.90 -16.85 -4.22
CA ALA A 242 -6.30 -18.11 -4.84
C ALA A 242 -7.56 -18.72 -4.20
N ILE A 243 -7.74 -18.56 -2.89
CA ILE A 243 -8.94 -19.00 -2.17
C ILE A 243 -10.18 -18.26 -2.69
N ILE A 244 -10.13 -16.94 -2.85
CA ILE A 244 -11.27 -16.17 -3.35
C ILE A 244 -11.54 -16.41 -4.85
N ASP A 245 -10.51 -16.69 -5.66
CA ASP A 245 -10.68 -17.11 -7.07
C ASP A 245 -11.36 -18.48 -7.19
N GLU A 246 -10.99 -19.46 -6.35
CA GLU A 246 -11.61 -20.79 -6.32
C GLU A 246 -13.09 -20.69 -5.90
N ASN A 247 -13.42 -19.77 -4.99
CA ASN A 247 -14.77 -19.57 -4.45
C ASN A 247 -15.59 -18.47 -5.16
N TYR A 248 -15.09 -17.88 -6.26
CA TYR A 248 -15.66 -16.69 -6.89
C TYR A 248 -17.15 -16.83 -7.22
N ASP A 249 -17.55 -17.91 -7.90
CA ASP A 249 -18.94 -18.13 -8.29
C ASP A 249 -19.84 -18.45 -7.07
N ALA A 250 -19.29 -19.15 -6.07
CA ALA A 250 -20.01 -19.47 -4.84
C ALA A 250 -20.32 -18.22 -4.02
N ILE A 251 -19.36 -17.29 -3.92
CA ILE A 251 -19.52 -15.99 -3.26
C ILE A 251 -20.68 -15.21 -3.91
N LYS A 252 -20.68 -15.06 -5.23
CA LYS A 252 -21.76 -14.36 -5.94
C LYS A 252 -23.12 -15.07 -5.79
N GLY A 253 -23.13 -16.39 -6.00
CA GLY A 253 -24.36 -17.20 -5.96
C GLY A 253 -25.04 -17.20 -4.59
N LYS A 254 -24.27 -17.38 -3.49
CA LYS A 254 -24.82 -17.45 -2.12
C LYS A 254 -25.16 -16.09 -1.53
N THR A 255 -24.50 -15.04 -1.98
CA THR A 255 -24.84 -13.67 -1.54
C THR A 255 -26.03 -13.10 -2.30
N GLY A 256 -26.27 -13.58 -3.54
CA GLY A 256 -27.24 -13.00 -4.46
C GLY A 256 -26.72 -11.73 -5.13
N SER A 257 -25.43 -11.42 -4.97
CA SER A 257 -24.81 -10.24 -5.57
C SER A 257 -24.53 -10.46 -7.06
N SER A 258 -24.93 -9.49 -7.90
CA SER A 258 -24.55 -9.48 -9.32
C SER A 258 -23.05 -9.24 -9.51
N ASP A 259 -22.43 -8.56 -8.55
CA ASP A 259 -21.05 -8.09 -8.59
C ASP A 259 -20.23 -8.79 -7.50
N PHE A 260 -18.93 -8.96 -7.75
CA PHE A 260 -18.01 -9.46 -6.74
C PHE A 260 -17.33 -8.24 -6.12
N ASN A 261 -17.64 -7.95 -4.86
CA ASN A 261 -17.22 -6.77 -4.12
C ASN A 261 -16.93 -7.11 -2.65
N ALA A 262 -16.40 -6.16 -1.89
CA ALA A 262 -16.07 -6.33 -0.48
C ALA A 262 -17.29 -6.78 0.35
N GLU A 263 -18.48 -6.23 0.11
CA GLU A 263 -19.70 -6.61 0.83
C GLU A 263 -20.10 -8.07 0.54
N ALA A 264 -19.90 -8.56 -0.68
CA ALA A 264 -20.14 -9.95 -1.02
C ALA A 264 -19.17 -10.89 -0.27
N LEU A 265 -17.91 -10.51 -0.09
CA LEU A 265 -16.95 -11.28 0.71
C LEU A 265 -17.40 -11.38 2.17
N THR A 266 -17.76 -10.26 2.79
CA THR A 266 -18.27 -10.21 4.17
C THR A 266 -19.56 -11.02 4.32
N ALA A 267 -20.53 -10.81 3.44
CA ALA A 267 -21.80 -11.52 3.47
C ALA A 267 -21.63 -13.04 3.25
N TYR A 268 -20.69 -13.46 2.39
CA TYR A 268 -20.36 -14.86 2.21
C TYR A 268 -19.76 -15.46 3.48
N LYS A 269 -18.84 -14.75 4.15
CA LYS A 269 -18.27 -15.18 5.44
C LYS A 269 -19.35 -15.37 6.50
N GLU A 270 -20.25 -14.41 6.67
CA GLU A 270 -21.32 -14.42 7.69
C GLU A 270 -22.36 -15.52 7.44
N LYS A 271 -22.75 -15.73 6.18
CA LYS A 271 -23.73 -16.76 5.82
C LYS A 271 -23.16 -18.18 5.90
N ASN A 272 -21.84 -18.34 5.95
CA ASN A 272 -21.17 -19.65 5.95
C ASN A 272 -20.22 -19.80 7.16
N PRO A 273 -20.75 -19.91 8.40
CA PRO A 273 -19.91 -20.04 9.60
C PRO A 273 -19.06 -21.33 9.64
N GLN A 274 -19.39 -22.32 8.81
CA GLN A 274 -18.66 -23.58 8.63
C GLN A 274 -17.38 -23.47 7.79
N LEU A 275 -17.10 -22.31 7.19
CA LEU A 275 -15.85 -22.09 6.47
C LEU A 275 -14.65 -22.33 7.39
N SER A 276 -13.57 -22.89 6.84
CA SER A 276 -12.31 -23.04 7.57
C SER A 276 -11.75 -21.67 7.95
N ASP A 277 -10.95 -21.64 9.01
CA ASP A 277 -10.35 -20.38 9.50
C ASP A 277 -9.52 -19.70 8.40
N GLU A 278 -8.74 -20.44 7.62
CA GLU A 278 -7.96 -19.87 6.50
C GLU A 278 -8.83 -19.24 5.41
N VAL A 279 -10.01 -19.79 5.12
CA VAL A 279 -10.94 -19.18 4.16
C VAL A 279 -11.56 -17.92 4.75
N LYS A 280 -11.91 -17.92 6.04
CA LYS A 280 -12.43 -16.72 6.73
C LYS A 280 -11.37 -15.61 6.76
N GLU A 281 -10.12 -15.95 7.07
CA GLU A 281 -8.99 -15.01 7.05
C GLU A 281 -8.80 -14.41 5.64
N ALA A 282 -8.86 -15.22 4.58
CA ALA A 282 -8.77 -14.73 3.20
C ALA A 282 -9.91 -13.76 2.85
N LEU A 283 -11.14 -14.07 3.27
CA LEU A 283 -12.30 -13.19 3.08
C LEU A 283 -12.13 -11.89 3.86
N ASP A 284 -11.64 -11.97 5.11
CA ASP A 284 -11.41 -10.80 5.96
C ASP A 284 -10.35 -9.88 5.38
N PHE A 285 -9.20 -10.43 4.98
CA PHE A 285 -8.14 -9.67 4.33
C PHE A 285 -8.64 -8.95 3.08
N TRP A 286 -9.26 -9.67 2.14
CA TRP A 286 -9.69 -9.09 0.86
C TRP A 286 -10.95 -8.23 0.97
N SER A 287 -11.72 -8.32 2.07
CA SER A 287 -12.86 -7.41 2.31
C SER A 287 -12.45 -6.02 2.81
N GLN A 288 -11.18 -5.82 3.18
CA GLN A 288 -10.66 -4.51 3.53
C GLN A 288 -10.66 -3.62 2.27
N PRO A 289 -11.14 -2.36 2.34
CA PRO A 289 -11.20 -1.49 1.17
C PRO A 289 -9.87 -1.34 0.42
N GLY A 290 -8.78 -1.10 1.16
CA GLY A 290 -7.44 -0.97 0.57
C GLY A 290 -6.94 -2.26 -0.07
N ALA A 291 -7.29 -3.43 0.48
CA ALA A 291 -6.93 -4.72 -0.13
C ALA A 291 -7.78 -5.03 -1.35
N PHE A 292 -9.08 -4.77 -1.28
CA PHE A 292 -9.98 -5.01 -2.41
C PHE A 292 -9.59 -4.15 -3.61
N ALA A 293 -9.23 -2.89 -3.41
CA ALA A 293 -8.75 -1.98 -4.46
C ALA A 293 -7.54 -2.54 -5.24
N LEU A 294 -6.68 -3.34 -4.61
CA LEU A 294 -5.56 -4.00 -5.29
C LEU A 294 -5.98 -5.14 -6.22
N LEU A 295 -7.15 -5.74 -5.97
CA LEU A 295 -7.77 -6.70 -6.88
C LEU A 295 -8.55 -5.97 -7.99
N ASP A 296 -9.13 -4.82 -7.67
CA ASP A 296 -10.25 -4.18 -8.38
C ASP A 296 -9.95 -3.64 -9.80
N ASN A 297 -8.73 -3.76 -10.29
CA ASN A 297 -8.41 -3.49 -11.70
C ASN A 297 -7.14 -4.22 -12.15
N ALA A 298 -6.72 -5.26 -11.41
CA ALA A 298 -5.38 -5.84 -11.56
C ALA A 298 -5.11 -6.41 -12.97
N LYS A 299 -6.14 -6.70 -13.77
CA LYS A 299 -6.00 -7.11 -15.18
C LYS A 299 -5.72 -5.95 -16.12
N SER A 300 -6.21 -4.75 -15.82
CA SER A 300 -6.16 -3.60 -16.71
C SER A 300 -5.90 -2.28 -15.95
N PRO A 301 -4.85 -2.22 -15.11
CA PRO A 301 -4.63 -1.11 -14.18
C PRO A 301 -4.29 0.22 -14.88
N LEU A 302 -3.86 0.20 -16.14
CA LEU A 302 -3.66 1.40 -16.96
C LEU A 302 -4.95 1.91 -17.60
N GLU A 303 -5.93 1.04 -17.79
CA GLU A 303 -7.08 1.30 -18.66
C GLU A 303 -8.38 1.43 -17.86
N GLN A 304 -8.36 1.07 -16.57
CA GLN A 304 -9.55 1.00 -15.71
C GLN A 304 -9.19 1.42 -14.29
N GLY A 305 -9.97 2.36 -13.74
CA GLY A 305 -9.96 2.66 -12.31
C GLY A 305 -10.65 1.60 -11.48
N THR A 306 -10.56 1.75 -10.17
CA THR A 306 -11.27 0.92 -9.20
C THR A 306 -12.74 1.33 -9.17
N ASP A 307 -13.66 0.40 -9.45
CA ASP A 307 -15.11 0.64 -9.44
C ASP A 307 -15.84 -0.11 -8.31
N GLY A 308 -15.07 -0.71 -7.40
CA GLY A 308 -15.52 -1.55 -6.30
C GLY A 308 -15.94 -2.96 -6.74
N LYS A 309 -15.60 -3.39 -7.97
CA LYS A 309 -16.06 -4.66 -8.58
C LYS A 309 -14.93 -5.40 -9.30
N ALA A 310 -14.32 -6.35 -8.60
CA ALA A 310 -13.33 -7.23 -9.21
C ALA A 310 -13.99 -8.31 -10.10
N SER A 311 -13.57 -8.44 -11.35
CA SER A 311 -13.87 -9.63 -12.14
C SER A 311 -12.97 -10.80 -11.71
N ARG A 312 -13.37 -12.03 -12.03
CA ARG A 312 -12.49 -13.20 -11.85
C ARG A 312 -11.15 -13.04 -12.57
N GLY A 313 -11.16 -12.36 -13.72
CA GLY A 313 -9.96 -12.06 -14.47
C GLY A 313 -8.99 -11.14 -13.73
N ASP A 314 -9.51 -10.24 -12.89
CA ASP A 314 -8.68 -9.34 -12.09
C ASP A 314 -8.00 -10.10 -10.95
N ILE A 315 -8.72 -10.95 -10.23
CA ILE A 315 -8.12 -11.80 -9.19
C ILE A 315 -7.03 -12.70 -9.78
N GLN A 316 -7.28 -13.31 -10.94
CA GLN A 316 -6.29 -14.14 -11.63
C GLN A 316 -5.08 -13.34 -12.13
N ALA A 317 -5.30 -12.11 -12.61
CA ALA A 317 -4.22 -11.21 -12.96
C ALA A 317 -3.39 -10.84 -11.72
N PHE A 318 -4.03 -10.49 -10.61
CA PHE A 318 -3.37 -10.23 -9.34
C PHE A 318 -2.44 -11.38 -8.95
N ILE A 319 -2.96 -12.62 -8.86
CA ILE A 319 -2.15 -13.80 -8.48
C ILE A 319 -0.93 -13.97 -9.39
N LYS A 320 -1.11 -13.74 -10.70
CA LYS A 320 -0.08 -14.00 -11.71
C LYS A 320 0.97 -12.89 -11.78
N THR A 321 0.57 -11.63 -11.68
CA THR A 321 1.43 -10.48 -11.99
C THR A 321 1.68 -9.58 -10.80
N ALA A 322 0.64 -9.27 -10.01
CA ALA A 322 0.70 -8.26 -8.96
C ALA A 322 0.95 -8.79 -7.54
N SER A 323 0.75 -10.09 -7.30
CA SER A 323 0.99 -10.70 -6.00
C SER A 323 2.47 -10.54 -5.62
N PRO A 324 2.77 -10.18 -4.36
CA PRO A 324 4.13 -9.99 -3.90
C PRO A 324 4.93 -11.30 -4.03
N LYS A 325 6.23 -11.15 -4.27
CA LYS A 325 7.18 -12.25 -4.51
C LYS A 325 8.35 -12.23 -3.54
N ASP A 326 8.50 -11.14 -2.79
CA ASP A 326 9.53 -10.92 -1.81
C ASP A 326 9.02 -9.93 -0.76
N VAL A 327 9.77 -9.81 0.34
CA VAL A 327 9.41 -8.93 1.45
C VAL A 327 9.33 -7.45 1.05
N GLY A 328 10.05 -7.06 -0.01
CA GLY A 328 10.01 -5.72 -0.61
C GLY A 328 8.61 -5.37 -1.08
N ALA A 329 8.06 -6.26 -1.90
CA ALA A 329 6.71 -6.17 -2.41
C ALA A 329 5.64 -6.35 -1.30
N VAL A 330 5.90 -7.19 -0.29
CA VAL A 330 4.99 -7.36 0.85
C VAL A 330 4.84 -6.06 1.64
N GLY A 331 5.96 -5.41 2.01
CA GLY A 331 5.92 -4.14 2.76
C GLY A 331 5.14 -3.06 2.01
N THR A 332 5.42 -2.92 0.72
CA THR A 332 4.69 -2.00 -0.18
C THR A 332 3.19 -2.30 -0.20
N LEU A 333 2.82 -3.58 -0.35
CA LEU A 333 1.42 -3.98 -0.42
C LEU A 333 0.70 -3.64 0.89
N LEU A 334 1.28 -3.97 2.04
CA LEU A 334 0.66 -3.71 3.34
C LEU A 334 0.48 -2.21 3.60
N GLU A 335 1.42 -1.36 3.16
CA GLU A 335 1.28 0.08 3.22
C GLU A 335 0.12 0.58 2.35
N ALA A 336 0.01 0.10 1.11
CA ALA A 336 -1.08 0.45 0.22
C ALA A 336 -2.45 0.03 0.80
N VAL A 337 -2.53 -1.15 1.42
CA VAL A 337 -3.76 -1.59 2.12
C VAL A 337 -4.09 -0.69 3.30
N ALA A 338 -3.10 -0.38 4.15
CA ALA A 338 -3.29 0.48 5.31
C ALA A 338 -3.75 1.89 4.91
N GLU A 339 -3.15 2.47 3.88
CA GLU A 339 -3.51 3.80 3.36
C GLU A 339 -4.90 3.80 2.73
N GLY A 340 -5.22 2.80 1.90
CA GLY A 340 -6.56 2.64 1.33
C GLY A 340 -7.63 2.49 2.41
N ASN A 341 -7.37 1.72 3.46
CA ASN A 341 -8.28 1.59 4.60
C ASN A 341 -8.47 2.92 5.37
N LEU A 342 -7.39 3.70 5.51
CA LEU A 342 -7.41 4.98 6.22
C LEU A 342 -8.31 6.01 5.51
N LEU A 343 -8.30 6.01 4.18
CA LEU A 343 -8.90 7.05 3.35
C LEU A 343 -10.22 6.65 2.67
N ASP A 344 -10.63 5.37 2.76
CA ASP A 344 -11.86 4.83 2.14
C ASP A 344 -13.14 5.64 2.45
N LYS A 345 -13.22 6.28 3.62
CA LYS A 345 -14.42 7.02 4.04
C LYS A 345 -14.47 8.46 3.52
N VAL A 346 -13.43 8.91 2.83
CA VAL A 346 -13.30 10.28 2.37
C VAL A 346 -13.95 10.40 1.00
N ASN A 347 -15.04 11.16 0.92
CA ASN A 347 -15.62 11.50 -0.37
C ASN A 347 -14.78 12.60 -1.04
N THR A 348 -14.11 12.27 -2.13
CA THR A 348 -13.29 13.19 -2.93
C THR A 348 -14.09 13.91 -4.02
N ASP A 349 -15.27 13.43 -4.44
CA ASP A 349 -16.12 14.05 -5.47
C ASP A 349 -16.32 15.57 -5.34
N PRO A 350 -16.53 16.16 -4.14
CA PRO A 350 -16.73 17.61 -4.01
C PRO A 350 -15.42 18.42 -3.97
N LEU A 351 -14.27 17.76 -3.92
CA LEU A 351 -12.96 18.41 -3.84
C LEU A 351 -12.54 18.87 -5.24
N ASN A 352 -11.79 19.96 -5.33
CA ASN A 352 -11.34 20.54 -6.60
C ASN A 352 -10.06 21.37 -6.36
N LYS A 353 -9.63 22.14 -7.35
CA LYS A 353 -8.46 23.03 -7.29
C LYS A 353 -8.36 23.88 -6.01
N ASP A 354 -9.49 24.26 -5.40
CA ASP A 354 -9.53 25.05 -4.16
C ASP A 354 -8.77 24.37 -3.00
N VAL A 355 -8.54 23.06 -3.04
CA VAL A 355 -7.69 22.34 -2.08
C VAL A 355 -6.24 22.85 -2.06
N PHE A 356 -5.75 23.40 -3.17
CA PHE A 356 -4.41 23.98 -3.31
C PHE A 356 -4.42 25.50 -3.13
N ASP A 357 -5.45 26.17 -3.65
CA ASP A 357 -5.57 27.64 -3.57
C ASP A 357 -5.96 28.11 -2.16
N ASN A 358 -6.79 27.33 -1.46
CA ASN A 358 -7.29 27.61 -0.12
C ASN A 358 -7.23 26.37 0.80
N PRO A 359 -6.04 25.78 1.03
CA PRO A 359 -5.87 24.52 1.77
C PRO A 359 -6.35 24.58 3.24
N GLN A 360 -6.59 25.77 3.78
CA GLN A 360 -7.18 26.00 5.09
C GLN A 360 -8.68 25.65 5.19
N ASN A 361 -9.38 25.56 4.05
CA ASN A 361 -10.81 25.24 4.00
C ASN A 361 -11.07 23.73 4.12
N TYR A 362 -10.02 22.91 4.01
CA TYR A 362 -10.11 21.46 3.91
C TYR A 362 -9.48 20.78 5.12
N SER A 363 -10.05 19.65 5.52
CA SER A 363 -9.49 18.83 6.59
C SER A 363 -8.17 18.19 6.15
N ALA A 364 -7.36 17.76 7.12
CA ALA A 364 -6.14 17.01 6.83
C ALA A 364 -6.41 15.70 6.09
N GLU A 365 -7.51 15.03 6.45
CA GLU A 365 -7.97 13.78 5.84
C GLU A 365 -8.42 13.99 4.39
N GLN A 366 -9.16 15.06 4.09
CA GLN A 366 -9.52 15.43 2.71
C GLN A 366 -8.28 15.70 1.86
N LYS A 367 -7.33 16.48 2.39
CA LYS A 367 -6.06 16.77 1.71
C LYS A 367 -5.20 15.51 1.50
N ALA A 368 -5.22 14.58 2.46
CA ALA A 368 -4.55 13.28 2.33
C ALA A 368 -5.20 12.40 1.23
N ALA A 369 -6.52 12.41 1.11
CA ALA A 369 -7.21 11.71 0.03
C ALA A 369 -6.87 12.29 -1.36
N VAL A 370 -6.84 13.63 -1.50
CA VAL A 370 -6.36 14.27 -2.75
C VAL A 370 -4.91 13.86 -3.05
N LEU A 371 -4.04 13.85 -2.03
CA LEU A 371 -2.64 13.41 -2.20
C LEU A 371 -2.56 11.98 -2.77
N GLN A 372 -3.43 11.07 -2.31
CA GLN A 372 -3.48 9.69 -2.82
C GLN A 372 -3.95 9.64 -4.28
N GLU A 373 -4.99 10.40 -4.66
CA GLU A 373 -5.46 10.51 -6.05
C GLU A 373 -4.38 11.06 -6.99
N LEU A 374 -3.66 12.09 -6.57
CA LEU A 374 -2.55 12.64 -7.35
C LEU A 374 -1.39 11.66 -7.49
N LYS A 375 -1.11 10.84 -6.47
CA LYS A 375 -0.12 9.77 -6.58
C LYS A 375 -0.58 8.68 -7.54
N ALA A 376 -1.87 8.32 -7.54
CA ALA A 376 -2.42 7.40 -8.53
C ALA A 376 -2.24 7.94 -9.96
N ALA A 377 -2.55 9.22 -10.21
CA ALA A 377 -2.28 9.89 -11.47
C ALA A 377 -0.79 9.89 -11.84
N GLN A 378 0.10 10.20 -10.90
CA GLN A 378 1.56 10.13 -11.09
C GLN A 378 1.98 8.74 -11.58
N SER A 379 1.47 7.69 -10.93
CA SER A 379 1.73 6.30 -11.32
C SER A 379 1.24 5.99 -12.73
N LEU A 380 0.03 6.42 -13.07
CA LEU A 380 -0.54 6.24 -14.41
C LEU A 380 0.27 6.94 -15.49
N ILE A 381 0.73 8.18 -15.27
CA ILE A 381 1.54 8.90 -16.25
C ILE A 381 2.89 8.19 -16.48
N VAL A 382 3.56 7.76 -15.41
CA VAL A 382 4.84 7.06 -15.48
C VAL A 382 4.69 5.71 -16.19
N GLN A 383 3.71 4.90 -15.77
CA GLN A 383 3.49 3.58 -16.37
C GLN A 383 2.96 3.68 -17.80
N GLY A 384 2.05 4.62 -18.07
CA GLY A 384 1.52 4.90 -19.40
C GLY A 384 2.63 5.31 -20.36
N SER A 385 3.56 6.17 -19.91
CA SER A 385 4.75 6.54 -20.67
C SER A 385 5.64 5.33 -20.96
N GLY A 386 5.95 4.52 -19.95
CA GLY A 386 6.72 3.27 -20.11
C GLY A 386 6.05 2.22 -20.99
N ALA A 387 4.71 2.18 -21.01
CA ALA A 387 3.89 1.31 -21.84
C ALA A 387 3.67 1.85 -23.27
N GLY A 388 4.20 3.04 -23.58
CA GLY A 388 4.13 3.65 -24.90
C GLY A 388 2.79 4.34 -25.21
N MET A 389 2.03 4.78 -24.20
CA MET A 389 0.78 5.54 -24.41
C MET A 389 1.03 6.88 -25.09
N TRP A 390 2.18 7.52 -24.86
CA TRP A 390 2.62 8.75 -25.53
C TRP A 390 3.57 8.52 -26.73
N LYS A 391 3.59 7.30 -27.29
CA LYS A 391 4.60 6.91 -28.30
C LYS A 391 4.50 7.68 -29.62
N ASP A 392 3.29 8.02 -30.06
CA ASP A 392 3.05 8.66 -31.36
C ASP A 392 2.18 9.92 -31.23
N ASP A 393 2.28 10.79 -32.25
CA ASP A 393 1.63 12.10 -32.29
C ASP A 393 0.11 12.02 -32.14
N LYS A 394 -0.53 11.00 -32.74
CA LYS A 394 -1.97 10.78 -32.61
C LYS A 394 -2.35 10.49 -31.16
N SER A 395 -1.60 9.61 -30.50
CA SER A 395 -1.83 9.25 -29.10
C SER A 395 -1.60 10.44 -28.16
N LYS A 396 -0.55 11.23 -28.39
CA LYS A 396 -0.29 12.47 -27.64
C LYS A 396 -1.45 13.47 -27.74
N VAL A 397 -1.93 13.73 -28.96
CA VAL A 397 -3.08 14.62 -29.21
C VAL A 397 -4.36 14.08 -28.58
N GLN A 398 -4.60 12.77 -28.67
CA GLN A 398 -5.77 12.14 -28.06
C GLN A 398 -5.76 12.27 -26.53
N ILE A 399 -4.63 11.99 -25.89
CA ILE A 399 -4.49 12.13 -24.43
C ILE A 399 -4.68 13.59 -24.03
N ALA A 400 -3.99 14.53 -24.70
CA ALA A 400 -4.13 15.96 -24.43
C ALA A 400 -5.59 16.42 -24.50
N ASN A 401 -6.32 16.05 -25.55
CA ASN A 401 -7.72 16.45 -25.72
C ASN A 401 -8.65 15.82 -24.68
N ASN A 402 -8.45 14.54 -24.35
CA ASN A 402 -9.31 13.84 -23.39
C ASN A 402 -9.07 14.32 -21.96
N VAL A 403 -7.81 14.50 -21.55
CA VAL A 403 -7.42 14.97 -20.20
C VAL A 403 -7.58 16.49 -20.06
N ARG A 404 -7.62 17.22 -21.18
CA ARG A 404 -7.50 18.69 -21.28
C ARG A 404 -6.15 19.19 -20.77
N SER A 405 -5.09 18.53 -21.19
CA SER A 405 -3.73 18.76 -20.71
C SER A 405 -2.74 19.08 -21.83
N HIS A 406 -1.54 19.47 -21.43
CA HIS A 406 -0.36 19.54 -22.27
C HIS A 406 -0.09 18.16 -22.96
N PRO A 407 0.29 18.12 -24.25
CA PRO A 407 0.55 16.87 -24.98
C PRO A 407 1.84 16.14 -24.58
N ASP A 408 2.75 16.84 -23.89
CA ASP A 408 3.96 16.27 -23.30
C ASP A 408 3.67 15.66 -21.92
N ALA A 409 3.89 14.35 -21.80
CA ALA A 409 3.72 13.60 -20.56
C ALA A 409 4.60 14.10 -19.42
N GLN A 410 5.78 14.64 -19.71
CA GLN A 410 6.70 15.14 -18.69
C GLN A 410 6.17 16.45 -18.08
N LYS A 411 5.67 17.38 -18.90
CA LYS A 411 5.06 18.62 -18.38
C LYS A 411 3.83 18.34 -17.52
N LEU A 412 3.00 17.39 -17.94
CA LEU A 412 1.86 16.94 -17.13
C LEU A 412 2.30 16.29 -15.81
N LEU A 413 3.31 15.43 -15.85
CA LEU A 413 3.89 14.80 -14.67
C LEU A 413 4.49 15.84 -13.70
N ASP A 414 5.19 16.84 -14.23
CA ASP A 414 5.80 17.91 -13.44
C ASP A 414 4.74 18.71 -12.66
N ASP A 415 3.59 18.98 -13.29
CA ASP A 415 2.47 19.67 -12.64
C ASP A 415 1.77 18.81 -11.57
N VAL A 416 1.53 17.52 -11.84
CA VAL A 416 1.06 16.57 -10.81
C VAL A 416 2.01 16.55 -9.62
N ASN A 417 3.32 16.47 -9.87
CA ASN A 417 4.34 16.42 -8.83
C ASN A 417 4.42 17.72 -8.02
N LYS A 418 4.20 18.87 -8.66
CA LYS A 418 4.10 20.17 -7.99
C LYS A 418 2.97 20.16 -6.97
N HIS A 419 1.79 19.66 -7.35
CA HIS A 419 0.62 19.58 -6.47
C HIS A 419 0.78 18.52 -5.37
N VAL A 420 1.36 17.35 -5.68
CA VAL A 420 1.77 16.35 -4.67
C VAL A 420 2.67 16.99 -3.63
N ALA A 421 3.73 17.69 -4.05
CA ALA A 421 4.69 18.32 -3.15
C ALA A 421 4.07 19.41 -2.26
N MET A 422 3.00 20.10 -2.70
CA MET A 422 2.26 21.04 -1.84
C MET A 422 1.59 20.31 -0.68
N LEU A 423 0.90 19.20 -0.95
CA LEU A 423 0.18 18.42 0.07
C LEU A 423 1.13 17.64 0.98
N GLU A 424 2.24 17.10 0.46
CA GLU A 424 3.25 16.42 1.28
C GLU A 424 3.97 17.36 2.26
N LYS A 425 4.05 18.66 1.92
CA LYS A 425 4.61 19.69 2.80
C LYS A 425 3.58 20.28 3.77
N ASP A 426 2.30 19.95 3.63
CA ASP A 426 1.24 20.43 4.50
C ASP A 426 1.36 19.80 5.90
N ALA A 427 1.59 20.64 6.91
CA ALA A 427 1.82 20.19 8.27
C ALA A 427 0.62 19.42 8.87
N ALA A 428 -0.61 19.73 8.44
CA ALA A 428 -1.80 19.01 8.90
C ALA A 428 -1.88 17.62 8.26
N VAL A 429 -1.53 17.49 6.97
CA VAL A 429 -1.44 16.19 6.27
C VAL A 429 -0.36 15.31 6.90
N VAL A 430 0.85 15.85 7.11
CA VAL A 430 1.95 15.15 7.81
C VAL A 430 1.44 14.64 9.17
N LYS A 431 0.84 15.53 9.97
CA LYS A 431 0.33 15.17 11.29
C LYS A 431 -0.74 14.08 11.23
N PHE A 432 -1.66 14.14 10.26
CA PHE A 432 -2.71 13.14 10.10
C PHE A 432 -2.14 11.75 9.84
N TYR A 433 -1.21 11.60 8.88
CA TYR A 433 -0.55 10.32 8.66
C TYR A 433 0.21 9.87 9.91
N ASN A 434 0.85 10.79 10.62
CA ASN A 434 1.61 10.46 11.83
C ASN A 434 0.74 9.88 12.95
N GLU A 435 -0.47 10.41 13.11
CA GLU A 435 -1.38 9.96 14.16
C GLU A 435 -2.09 8.63 13.82
N ASN A 436 -2.17 8.26 12.54
CA ASN A 436 -3.01 7.16 12.09
C ASN A 436 -2.25 5.97 11.44
N ALA A 437 -1.14 6.20 10.73
CA ALA A 437 -0.49 5.20 9.89
C ALA A 437 -0.06 3.94 10.66
N THR A 438 0.54 4.06 11.84
CA THR A 438 0.96 2.90 12.65
C THR A 438 -0.24 2.09 13.14
N SER A 439 -1.33 2.75 13.52
CA SER A 439 -2.54 2.05 13.96
C SER A 439 -3.19 1.32 12.79
N GLU A 440 -3.25 1.92 11.60
CA GLU A 440 -3.83 1.28 10.43
C GLU A 440 -2.97 0.12 9.91
N ALA A 441 -1.64 0.27 9.89
CA ALA A 441 -0.73 -0.81 9.49
C ALA A 441 -0.93 -2.08 10.34
N SER A 442 -1.12 -1.93 11.66
CA SER A 442 -1.43 -3.06 12.54
C SER A 442 -2.82 -3.65 12.28
N LYS A 443 -3.81 -2.81 11.92
CA LYS A 443 -5.18 -3.26 11.60
C LYS A 443 -5.26 -4.09 10.33
N VAL A 444 -4.32 -3.93 9.38
CA VAL A 444 -4.28 -4.75 8.14
C VAL A 444 -4.26 -6.25 8.45
N LEU A 445 -3.67 -6.65 9.57
CA LEU A 445 -3.59 -8.06 9.98
C LEU A 445 -4.75 -8.52 10.87
N GLU A 446 -5.71 -7.65 11.21
CA GLU A 446 -6.88 -8.04 11.99
C GLU A 446 -7.71 -9.10 11.25
N GLY A 447 -8.09 -10.16 11.96
CA GLY A 447 -8.80 -11.29 11.37
C GLY A 447 -7.95 -12.17 10.45
N SER A 448 -6.62 -11.97 10.38
CA SER A 448 -5.71 -12.72 9.49
C SER A 448 -4.51 -13.33 10.26
N ASP A 449 -4.78 -14.21 11.21
CA ASP A 449 -3.75 -14.83 12.07
C ASP A 449 -2.74 -15.67 11.26
N GLY A 450 -3.17 -16.31 10.18
CA GLY A 450 -2.30 -16.97 9.21
C GLY A 450 -1.30 -16.01 8.57
N LEU A 451 -1.76 -14.87 8.03
CA LEU A 451 -0.89 -13.84 7.46
C LEU A 451 0.05 -13.24 8.49
N LYS A 452 -0.42 -12.98 9.71
CA LYS A 452 0.43 -12.49 10.81
C LYS A 452 1.58 -13.46 11.13
N ARG A 453 1.31 -14.77 11.18
CA ARG A 453 2.34 -15.79 11.37
C ARG A 453 3.31 -15.87 10.19
N ALA A 454 2.79 -15.79 8.96
CA ALA A 454 3.60 -15.77 7.75
C ALA A 454 4.55 -14.56 7.72
N LEU A 455 4.03 -13.38 8.08
CA LEU A 455 4.78 -12.14 8.18
C LEU A 455 5.86 -12.18 9.26
N GLN A 456 5.55 -12.74 10.43
CA GLN A 456 6.53 -12.99 11.49
C GLN A 456 7.63 -13.95 11.02
N SER A 457 7.28 -15.00 10.27
CA SER A 457 8.25 -15.93 9.68
C SER A 457 9.16 -15.24 8.67
N THR A 458 8.62 -14.43 7.75
CA THR A 458 9.41 -13.61 6.82
C THR A 458 10.33 -12.65 7.57
N TYR A 459 9.85 -12.01 8.64
CA TYR A 459 10.66 -11.12 9.47
C TYR A 459 11.85 -11.85 10.13
N ASP A 460 11.59 -13.00 10.74
CA ASP A 460 12.62 -13.76 11.46
C ASP A 460 13.62 -14.45 10.53
N ASN A 461 13.18 -14.95 9.37
CA ASN A 461 13.98 -15.78 8.49
C ASN A 461 14.61 -15.02 7.31
N ASP A 462 13.96 -13.98 6.77
CA ASP A 462 14.46 -13.22 5.63
C ASP A 462 15.00 -11.83 6.03
N ILE A 463 14.27 -11.07 6.86
CA ILE A 463 14.72 -9.73 7.28
C ILE A 463 15.87 -9.84 8.26
N LYS A 464 15.67 -10.44 9.44
CA LYS A 464 16.65 -10.45 10.54
C LYS A 464 17.98 -11.14 10.21
N THR A 465 18.01 -11.97 9.18
CA THR A 465 19.18 -12.69 8.70
C THR A 465 19.97 -11.92 7.64
N GLY A 466 19.39 -10.86 7.05
CA GLY A 466 19.96 -10.13 5.92
C GLY A 466 19.68 -10.76 4.55
N ALA A 467 19.04 -11.93 4.50
CA ALA A 467 18.79 -12.65 3.25
C ALA A 467 17.87 -11.88 2.29
N ALA A 468 16.90 -11.11 2.81
CA ALA A 468 16.08 -10.23 2.00
C ALA A 468 16.89 -9.11 1.32
N LEU A 469 17.89 -8.54 2.02
CA LEU A 469 18.77 -7.53 1.44
C LEU A 469 19.64 -8.13 0.32
N ASP A 470 20.14 -9.37 0.51
CA ASP A 470 20.90 -10.07 -0.52
C ASP A 470 20.06 -10.32 -1.79
N LYS A 471 18.80 -10.74 -1.64
CA LYS A 471 17.87 -10.90 -2.77
C LYS A 471 17.62 -9.57 -3.50
N LEU A 472 17.38 -8.49 -2.75
CA LEU A 472 17.15 -7.16 -3.32
C LEU A 472 18.41 -6.62 -4.00
N TRP A 473 19.60 -6.88 -3.47
CA TRP A 473 20.86 -6.57 -4.12
C TRP A 473 20.97 -7.29 -5.46
N ASP A 474 20.77 -8.60 -5.49
CA ASP A 474 20.81 -9.37 -6.74
C ASP A 474 19.79 -8.87 -7.77
N ALA A 475 18.60 -8.44 -7.34
CA ALA A 475 17.60 -7.86 -8.23
C ALA A 475 18.03 -6.51 -8.83
N ASN A 476 18.65 -5.64 -8.03
CA ASN A 476 19.02 -4.27 -8.41
C ASN A 476 20.44 -4.12 -8.98
N THR A 477 21.21 -5.21 -9.06
CA THR A 477 22.58 -5.19 -9.59
C THR A 477 22.80 -6.07 -10.83
N LYS A 478 21.73 -6.69 -11.35
CA LYS A 478 21.77 -7.47 -12.60
C LYS A 478 22.10 -6.59 -13.82
N ASP A 479 22.69 -7.21 -14.84
CA ASP A 479 22.94 -6.61 -16.16
C ASP A 479 23.90 -5.40 -16.20
N GLY A 480 24.80 -5.28 -15.22
CA GLY A 480 25.88 -4.29 -15.23
C GLY A 480 25.48 -2.89 -14.77
N LYS A 481 24.24 -2.70 -14.29
CA LYS A 481 23.81 -1.51 -13.56
C LYS A 481 23.75 -1.89 -12.08
N THR A 482 24.69 -1.40 -11.28
CA THR A 482 24.68 -1.60 -9.83
C THR A 482 23.93 -0.45 -9.17
N ASP A 483 22.69 -0.65 -8.74
CA ASP A 483 21.93 0.32 -7.93
C ASP A 483 21.72 -0.20 -6.50
N GLN A 484 22.83 -0.26 -5.77
CA GLN A 484 22.84 -0.71 -4.37
C GLN A 484 22.04 0.22 -3.45
N GLN A 485 21.94 1.51 -3.78
CA GLN A 485 21.14 2.49 -3.03
C GLN A 485 19.66 2.10 -3.07
N THR A 486 19.14 1.72 -4.25
CA THR A 486 17.76 1.22 -4.36
C THR A 486 17.55 -0.06 -3.55
N ALA A 487 18.49 -1.01 -3.59
CA ALA A 487 18.38 -2.24 -2.81
C ALA A 487 18.32 -1.96 -1.29
N LEU A 488 19.19 -1.07 -0.80
CA LEU A 488 19.23 -0.70 0.61
C LEU A 488 17.96 0.03 1.06
N ALA A 489 17.48 0.98 0.24
CA ALA A 489 16.25 1.72 0.51
C ALA A 489 15.03 0.77 0.57
N GLN A 490 14.88 -0.10 -0.44
CA GLN A 490 13.80 -1.09 -0.49
C GLN A 490 13.82 -2.02 0.73
N PHE A 491 14.99 -2.54 1.09
CA PHE A 491 15.13 -3.42 2.23
C PHE A 491 14.73 -2.74 3.53
N TYR A 492 15.28 -1.55 3.80
CA TYR A 492 15.05 -0.85 5.05
C TYR A 492 13.58 -0.43 5.20
N SER A 493 12.98 0.11 4.12
CA SER A 493 11.56 0.47 4.09
C SER A 493 10.70 -0.73 4.44
N SER A 494 10.89 -1.83 3.71
CA SER A 494 10.04 -3.02 3.84
C SER A 494 10.21 -3.68 5.21
N ALA A 495 11.42 -3.67 5.76
CA ALA A 495 11.65 -4.12 7.12
C ALA A 495 10.87 -3.28 8.14
N GLN A 496 10.85 -1.95 7.99
CA GLN A 496 10.04 -1.08 8.85
C GLN A 496 8.53 -1.30 8.67
N SER A 497 8.04 -1.44 7.44
CA SER A 497 6.62 -1.72 7.16
C SER A 497 6.18 -3.03 7.82
N VAL A 498 7.02 -4.06 7.71
CA VAL A 498 6.78 -5.37 8.35
C VAL A 498 6.75 -5.24 9.87
N GLN A 499 7.70 -4.51 10.48
CA GLN A 499 7.67 -4.26 11.93
C GLN A 499 6.39 -3.52 12.35
N GLY A 500 6.01 -2.48 11.59
CA GLY A 500 4.80 -1.69 11.83
C GLY A 500 3.51 -2.52 11.74
N ALA A 501 3.39 -3.36 10.72
CA ALA A 501 2.26 -4.28 10.56
C ALA A 501 2.21 -5.32 11.70
N LEU A 502 3.36 -5.79 12.18
CA LEU A 502 3.45 -6.68 13.35
C LEU A 502 3.24 -5.95 14.69
N GLY A 503 3.08 -4.62 14.69
CA GLY A 503 2.79 -3.81 15.87
C GLY A 503 4.00 -3.49 16.74
N PHE A 504 5.22 -3.47 16.18
CA PHE A 504 6.43 -3.08 16.90
C PHE A 504 7.36 -2.19 16.07
N SER A 505 8.35 -1.56 16.70
CA SER A 505 9.39 -0.78 16.01
C SER A 505 10.75 -1.04 16.66
N LYS A 506 11.66 -1.63 15.89
CA LYS A 506 13.00 -2.04 16.32
C LYS A 506 14.03 -1.75 15.20
N PRO A 507 14.33 -0.47 14.92
CA PRO A 507 15.27 -0.10 13.86
C PRO A 507 16.67 -0.70 14.03
N GLY A 508 17.10 -0.97 15.27
CA GLY A 508 18.38 -1.65 15.54
C GLY A 508 18.44 -3.08 14.98
N GLU A 509 17.33 -3.82 14.98
CA GLU A 509 17.29 -5.17 14.38
C GLU A 509 17.44 -5.11 12.85
N ILE A 510 17.00 -4.02 12.21
CA ILE A 510 17.18 -3.78 10.78
C ILE A 510 18.66 -3.47 10.48
N GLN A 511 19.32 -2.66 11.31
CA GLN A 511 20.76 -2.39 11.19
C GLN A 511 21.59 -3.66 11.39
N GLU A 512 21.23 -4.50 12.35
CA GLU A 512 21.86 -5.82 12.54
C GLU A 512 21.66 -6.73 11.33
N ALA A 513 20.50 -6.67 10.68
CA ALA A 513 20.25 -7.43 9.46
C ALA A 513 21.14 -6.96 8.30
N VAL A 514 21.32 -5.65 8.11
CA VAL A 514 22.27 -5.10 7.12
C VAL A 514 23.68 -5.62 7.41
N GLN A 515 24.10 -5.70 8.68
CA GLN A 515 25.42 -6.24 9.06
C GLN A 515 25.58 -7.73 8.74
N LYS A 516 24.49 -8.50 8.73
CA LYS A 516 24.51 -9.95 8.43
C LYS A 516 24.42 -10.26 6.93
N SER A 517 23.96 -9.31 6.11
CA SER A 517 23.95 -9.45 4.66
C SER A 517 25.35 -9.73 4.11
N SER A 518 25.41 -10.54 3.06
CA SER A 518 26.64 -10.83 2.32
C SER A 518 27.27 -9.59 1.68
N HIS A 519 26.48 -8.53 1.47
CA HIS A 519 26.89 -7.27 0.85
C HIS A 519 27.20 -6.14 1.85
N ASN A 520 27.22 -6.41 3.16
CA ASN A 520 27.55 -5.38 4.15
C ASN A 520 28.88 -4.67 3.85
N LYS A 521 29.89 -5.42 3.40
CA LYS A 521 31.20 -4.85 3.06
C LYS A 521 31.18 -3.96 1.82
N ASP A 522 30.28 -4.21 0.88
CA ASP A 522 30.09 -3.36 -0.29
C ASP A 522 29.46 -2.03 0.10
N PHE A 523 28.44 -2.06 0.97
CA PHE A 523 27.84 -0.84 1.52
C PHE A 523 28.81 -0.03 2.39
N GLU A 524 29.56 -0.68 3.27
CA GLU A 524 30.62 -0.03 4.06
C GLU A 524 31.66 0.63 3.14
N ALA A 525 32.08 -0.06 2.06
CA ALA A 525 33.03 0.46 1.10
C ALA A 525 32.48 1.65 0.30
N PHE A 526 31.22 1.63 -0.11
CA PHE A 526 30.59 2.78 -0.78
C PHE A 526 30.49 3.98 0.16
N TYR A 527 30.08 3.76 1.41
CA TYR A 527 30.02 4.83 2.41
C TYR A 527 31.40 5.49 2.59
N GLU A 528 32.45 4.70 2.79
CA GLU A 528 33.80 5.22 3.00
C GLU A 528 34.40 5.85 1.74
N LYS A 529 34.35 5.15 0.61
CA LYS A 529 35.10 5.52 -0.60
C LYS A 529 34.37 6.49 -1.51
N SER A 530 33.04 6.59 -1.39
CA SER A 530 32.21 7.45 -2.25
C SER A 530 31.56 8.58 -1.46
N LEU A 531 30.88 8.28 -0.35
CA LEU A 531 30.16 9.30 0.42
C LEU A 531 31.14 10.13 1.28
N VAL A 532 31.89 9.48 2.15
CA VAL A 532 32.84 10.15 3.07
C VAL A 532 33.94 10.87 2.30
N SER A 533 34.46 10.29 1.21
CA SER A 533 35.49 10.93 0.38
C SER A 533 34.98 12.17 -0.38
N GLY A 534 33.66 12.29 -0.56
CA GLY A 534 33.01 13.29 -1.40
C GLY A 534 33.06 12.99 -2.90
N GLU A 535 33.61 11.84 -3.32
CA GLU A 535 33.64 11.45 -4.74
C GLU A 535 32.23 11.31 -5.33
N ARG A 536 31.25 10.86 -4.54
CA ARG A 536 29.86 10.80 -4.96
C ARG A 536 29.28 12.18 -5.28
N LEU A 537 29.53 13.18 -4.43
CA LEU A 537 29.08 14.55 -4.67
C LEU A 537 29.75 15.13 -5.92
N LYS A 538 31.07 14.92 -6.09
CA LYS A 538 31.79 15.35 -7.30
C LYS A 538 31.27 14.67 -8.56
N GLU A 539 30.85 13.41 -8.47
CA GLU A 539 30.25 12.70 -9.59
C GLU A 539 28.91 13.32 -9.99
N LEU A 540 28.03 13.58 -9.01
CA LEU A 540 26.73 14.22 -9.24
C LEU A 540 26.90 15.63 -9.84
N LEU A 541 27.87 16.41 -9.35
CA LEU A 541 28.18 17.75 -9.86
C LEU A 541 28.67 17.77 -11.32
N LYS A 542 28.97 16.63 -11.94
CA LYS A 542 29.32 16.58 -13.38
C LYS A 542 28.09 16.73 -14.28
N THR A 543 26.90 16.37 -13.78
CA THR A 543 25.67 16.35 -14.56
C THR A 543 24.59 17.24 -13.95
N GLU A 544 24.63 17.49 -12.65
CA GLU A 544 23.60 18.21 -11.91
C GLU A 544 24.09 19.56 -11.35
N SER A 545 23.14 20.45 -11.07
CA SER A 545 23.39 21.69 -10.30
C SER A 545 23.85 21.38 -8.87
N PHE A 546 24.50 22.36 -8.23
CA PHE A 546 24.95 22.20 -6.84
C PHE A 546 23.82 21.84 -5.88
N GLU A 547 22.65 22.46 -6.07
CA GLU A 547 21.46 22.23 -5.27
C GLU A 547 21.01 20.76 -5.35
N VAL A 548 20.89 20.22 -6.56
CA VAL A 548 20.44 18.85 -6.86
C VAL A 548 21.46 17.82 -6.36
N ALA A 549 22.72 18.01 -6.73
CA ALA A 549 23.80 17.12 -6.33
C ALA A 549 23.93 17.02 -4.80
N THR A 550 23.87 18.15 -4.11
CA THR A 550 23.99 18.20 -2.64
C THR A 550 22.80 17.54 -1.95
N SER A 551 21.59 17.79 -2.45
CA SER A 551 20.38 17.21 -1.86
C SER A 551 20.41 15.70 -1.99
N GLN A 552 20.70 15.19 -3.20
CA GLN A 552 20.85 13.75 -3.43
C GLN A 552 21.92 13.13 -2.53
N PHE A 553 23.12 13.74 -2.51
CA PHE A 553 24.23 13.29 -1.68
C PHE A 553 23.85 13.24 -0.19
N SER A 554 23.21 14.29 0.33
CA SER A 554 22.85 14.39 1.74
C SER A 554 21.83 13.33 2.16
N MET A 555 20.90 12.98 1.27
CA MET A 555 19.91 11.94 1.51
C MET A 555 20.52 10.53 1.42
N GLU A 556 21.45 10.30 0.49
CA GLU A 556 22.24 9.07 0.45
C GLU A 556 23.04 8.90 1.75
N VAL A 557 23.68 9.98 2.25
CA VAL A 557 24.37 9.97 3.55
C VAL A 557 23.41 9.60 4.68
N ALA A 558 22.23 10.21 4.74
CA ALA A 558 21.25 9.97 5.78
C ALA A 558 20.79 8.50 5.79
N MET A 559 20.45 7.95 4.61
CA MET A 559 20.03 6.57 4.44
C MET A 559 21.10 5.58 4.91
N TYR A 560 22.35 5.77 4.49
CA TYR A 560 23.44 4.90 4.91
C TYR A 560 23.73 4.99 6.41
N ASN A 561 23.59 6.17 7.02
CA ASN A 561 23.73 6.32 8.47
C ASN A 561 22.58 5.67 9.25
N ALA A 562 21.38 5.61 8.68
CA ALA A 562 20.24 4.90 9.27
C ALA A 562 20.38 3.38 9.16
N ALA A 563 20.97 2.88 8.07
CA ALA A 563 21.05 1.45 7.76
C ALA A 563 22.32 0.75 8.28
N LEU A 564 23.48 1.40 8.20
CA LEU A 564 24.75 0.79 8.59
C LEU A 564 25.00 0.83 10.10
N ASN A 565 25.97 0.04 10.55
CA ASN A 565 26.44 0.04 11.93
C ASN A 565 26.83 1.47 12.37
N PRO A 566 26.19 2.04 13.42
CA PRO A 566 26.51 3.37 13.91
C PRO A 566 27.96 3.56 14.36
N GLU A 567 28.61 2.51 14.88
CA GLU A 567 30.03 2.55 15.27
C GLU A 567 30.96 2.61 14.05
N PHE A 568 30.57 2.00 12.93
CA PHE A 568 31.33 2.08 11.68
C PHE A 568 31.22 3.49 11.09
N THR A 569 29.99 3.96 10.87
CA THR A 569 29.73 5.25 10.21
C THR A 569 30.24 6.43 11.04
N GLY A 570 30.19 6.34 12.38
CA GLY A 570 30.67 7.40 13.28
C GLY A 570 32.18 7.66 13.26
N LYS A 571 32.99 6.74 12.73
CA LYS A 571 34.45 6.96 12.53
C LYS A 571 34.74 8.07 11.51
N TYR A 572 33.78 8.35 10.63
CA TYR A 572 33.98 9.20 9.46
C TYR A 572 33.25 10.54 9.53
N ASP A 573 32.51 10.81 10.60
CA ASP A 573 31.67 12.00 10.77
C ASP A 573 32.38 13.33 10.50
N ASP A 574 33.56 13.52 11.10
CA ASP A 574 34.34 14.75 10.92
C ASP A 574 34.93 14.82 9.50
N LYS A 575 35.34 13.68 8.93
CA LYS A 575 35.90 13.60 7.57
C LYS A 575 34.86 13.86 6.49
N LEU A 576 33.65 13.31 6.65
CA LEU A 576 32.50 13.57 5.80
C LEU A 576 32.14 15.06 5.79
N THR A 577 32.06 15.67 6.98
CA THR A 577 31.77 17.10 7.13
C THR A 577 32.85 17.95 6.45
N GLU A 578 34.14 17.66 6.69
CA GLU A 578 35.28 18.36 6.10
C GLU A 578 35.26 18.28 4.56
N ASN A 579 35.11 17.08 4.00
CA ASN A 579 35.13 16.87 2.56
C ASN A 579 33.90 17.50 1.86
N TYR A 580 32.71 17.38 2.47
CA TYR A 580 31.52 18.07 1.98
C TYR A 580 31.73 19.59 1.97
N THR A 581 32.25 20.15 3.07
CA THR A 581 32.52 21.60 3.21
C THR A 581 33.44 22.08 2.09
N ALA A 582 34.54 21.38 1.85
CA ALA A 582 35.50 21.74 0.81
C ALA A 582 34.86 21.77 -0.58
N ILE A 583 34.11 20.73 -0.95
CA ILE A 583 33.44 20.66 -2.25
C ILE A 583 32.36 21.75 -2.37
N ALA A 584 31.60 22.01 -1.31
CA ALA A 584 30.56 23.04 -1.30
C ALA A 584 31.13 24.44 -1.49
N GLN A 585 32.23 24.78 -0.82
CA GLN A 585 32.91 26.06 -0.98
C GLN A 585 33.35 26.33 -2.43
N GLU A 586 33.74 25.27 -3.16
CA GLU A 586 34.19 25.36 -4.56
C GLU A 586 33.04 25.47 -5.56
N ASN A 587 31.82 25.04 -5.20
CA ASN A 587 30.73 24.84 -6.17
C ASN A 587 29.47 25.66 -5.95
N VAL A 588 29.26 26.25 -4.75
CA VAL A 588 28.06 27.05 -4.43
C VAL A 588 27.76 28.18 -5.42
N PHE A 589 28.78 28.73 -6.11
CA PHE A 589 28.62 29.87 -7.02
C PHE A 589 28.92 29.57 -8.49
N ASN A 590 29.15 28.31 -8.88
CA ASN A 590 29.62 28.00 -10.23
C ASN A 590 28.62 28.36 -11.34
N ASP A 591 27.32 28.33 -11.03
CA ASP A 591 26.24 28.64 -11.97
C ASP A 591 25.67 30.06 -11.80
N ALA A 592 26.31 30.92 -10.98
CA ALA A 592 25.81 32.25 -10.64
C ALA A 592 26.50 33.37 -11.44
N SER A 593 25.72 34.35 -11.89
CA SER A 593 26.20 35.49 -12.67
C SER A 593 26.00 36.83 -11.95
N PHE A 594 26.71 37.87 -12.39
CA PHE A 594 26.50 39.22 -11.86
C PHE A 594 25.09 39.76 -12.17
N GLU A 595 24.42 39.28 -13.23
CA GLU A 595 23.03 39.62 -13.53
C GLU A 595 22.08 39.21 -12.41
N ASP A 596 22.32 38.04 -11.79
CA ASP A 596 21.51 37.55 -10.68
C ASP A 596 21.63 38.51 -9.48
N LEU A 597 22.86 38.94 -9.16
CA LEU A 597 23.09 39.89 -8.07
C LEU A 597 22.45 41.26 -8.33
N LYS A 598 22.44 41.74 -9.59
CA LYS A 598 21.77 42.99 -9.99
C LYS A 598 20.28 42.96 -9.71
N LYS A 599 19.60 41.86 -10.02
CA LYS A 599 18.17 41.70 -9.74
C LYS A 599 17.86 41.82 -8.23
N ALA A 600 18.75 41.30 -7.38
CA ALA A 600 18.52 41.30 -5.94
C ALA A 600 18.91 42.62 -5.25
N PHE A 601 20.07 43.19 -5.56
CA PHE A 601 20.64 44.33 -4.82
C PHE A 601 20.90 45.57 -5.67
N GLY A 602 20.67 45.51 -6.98
CA GLY A 602 20.78 46.68 -7.86
C GLY A 602 19.59 47.62 -7.68
N LYS A 603 19.83 48.93 -7.74
CA LYS A 603 18.77 49.95 -7.82
C LYS A 603 17.96 49.68 -9.08
N GLU A 604 16.69 49.31 -8.92
CA GLU A 604 15.80 48.93 -10.04
C GLU A 604 16.41 47.83 -10.95
N GLY A 605 17.21 46.92 -10.39
CA GLY A 605 17.87 45.86 -11.17
C GLY A 605 19.08 46.32 -11.99
N SER A 606 19.58 47.55 -11.79
CA SER A 606 20.73 48.10 -12.51
C SER A 606 22.08 47.70 -11.89
N GLU A 607 23.18 48.08 -12.55
CA GLU A 607 24.55 47.90 -12.05
C GLU A 607 24.88 48.75 -10.82
N ALA A 608 24.05 49.76 -10.51
CA ALA A 608 24.23 50.61 -9.34
C ALA A 608 23.71 49.90 -8.08
N LEU A 609 24.57 49.69 -7.09
CA LEU A 609 24.21 49.04 -5.83
C LEU A 609 23.18 49.88 -5.04
N ASP A 610 22.13 49.23 -4.55
CA ASP A 610 21.21 49.79 -3.57
C ASP A 610 21.77 49.60 -2.14
N GLU A 611 22.68 50.52 -1.76
CA GLU A 611 23.35 50.48 -0.45
C GLU A 611 22.38 50.58 0.73
N GLU A 612 21.25 51.29 0.58
CA GLU A 612 20.25 51.43 1.65
C GLU A 612 19.52 50.11 1.88
N LYS A 613 19.12 49.43 0.80
CA LYS A 613 18.49 48.10 0.87
C LYS A 613 19.41 47.07 1.52
N VAL A 614 20.68 47.01 1.11
CA VAL A 614 21.65 46.07 1.68
C VAL A 614 21.93 46.38 3.15
N LYS A 615 22.06 47.65 3.52
CA LYS A 615 22.26 48.07 4.91
C LYS A 615 21.07 47.67 5.80
N ALA A 616 19.85 47.86 5.32
CA ALA A 616 18.64 47.48 6.05
C ALA A 616 18.59 45.97 6.34
N LEU A 617 18.98 45.12 5.38
CA LEU A 617 19.06 43.68 5.58
C LEU A 617 20.10 43.30 6.64
N ILE A 618 21.29 43.92 6.60
CA ILE A 618 22.34 43.66 7.59
C ILE A 618 21.90 44.12 8.99
N ASP A 619 21.26 45.28 9.10
CA ASP A 619 20.75 45.82 10.36
C ASP A 619 19.69 44.89 10.97
N GLU A 620 18.82 44.30 10.15
CA GLU A 620 17.78 43.38 10.61
C GLU A 620 18.37 42.06 11.11
N ILE A 621 19.39 41.52 10.42
CA ILE A 621 20.13 40.34 10.88
C ILE A 621 20.87 40.63 12.17
N SER A 622 21.55 41.78 12.28
CA SER A 622 22.29 42.18 13.47
C SER A 622 21.39 42.32 14.70
N LYS A 623 20.12 42.74 14.52
CA LYS A 623 19.13 42.81 15.61
C LYS A 623 18.55 41.44 15.99
N SER A 624 18.27 40.61 14.99
CA SER A 624 17.53 39.35 15.18
C SER A 624 18.43 38.17 15.54
N ASN A 625 19.64 38.12 14.99
CA ASN A 625 20.62 37.03 15.12
C ASN A 625 22.07 37.58 15.20
N PRO A 626 22.41 38.40 16.21
CA PRO A 626 23.71 39.07 16.32
C PRO A 626 24.93 38.13 16.32
N GLU A 627 24.75 36.90 16.77
CA GLU A 627 25.75 35.84 16.81
C GLU A 627 26.30 35.44 15.43
N LEU A 628 25.47 35.51 14.38
CA LEU A 628 25.88 35.16 13.01
C LEU A 628 26.92 36.14 12.44
N LEU A 629 27.00 37.33 13.03
CA LEU A 629 27.90 38.41 12.61
C LEU A 629 29.03 38.62 13.63
N MET A 630 29.23 37.73 14.59
CA MET A 630 30.32 37.87 15.56
C MET A 630 31.69 37.69 14.92
N ASN A 631 32.59 38.63 15.20
CA ASN A 631 33.99 38.52 14.81
C ASN A 631 34.78 37.61 15.76
N ALA A 632 36.05 37.37 15.45
CA ALA A 632 36.95 36.52 16.26
C ALA A 632 37.15 37.00 17.70
N ASP A 633 36.78 38.25 18.02
CA ASP A 633 36.88 38.86 19.35
C ASP A 633 35.55 38.79 20.13
N GLY A 634 34.52 38.11 19.60
CA GLY A 634 33.20 37.97 20.23
C GLY A 634 32.32 39.22 20.17
N LYS A 635 32.62 40.16 19.25
CA LYS A 635 31.81 41.37 19.03
C LYS A 635 31.10 41.31 17.67
N PRO A 636 29.85 41.76 17.56
CA PRO A 636 29.15 41.80 16.27
C PRO A 636 29.84 42.77 15.33
N ALA A 637 30.09 42.32 14.09
CA ALA A 637 30.51 43.17 13.00
C ALA A 637 29.45 44.24 12.72
N THR A 638 29.88 45.48 12.51
CA THR A 638 28.96 46.58 12.20
C THR A 638 28.47 46.49 10.76
N SER A 639 27.25 46.99 10.52
CA SER A 639 26.65 46.99 9.17
C SER A 639 27.49 47.77 8.16
N ASP A 640 28.19 48.82 8.59
CA ASP A 640 29.10 49.59 7.72
C ASP A 640 30.36 48.79 7.33
N GLN A 641 30.86 47.93 8.22
CA GLN A 641 31.99 47.05 7.90
C GLN A 641 31.60 45.99 6.87
N ILE A 642 30.42 45.37 7.02
CA ILE A 642 29.91 44.36 6.10
C ILE A 642 29.57 45.00 4.74
N LEU A 643 28.83 46.12 4.74
CA LEU A 643 28.45 46.85 3.52
C LEU A 643 29.69 47.35 2.75
N GLY A 644 30.69 47.87 3.45
CA GLY A 644 31.92 48.37 2.83
C GLY A 644 32.68 47.28 2.06
N VAL A 645 32.76 46.07 2.62
CA VAL A 645 33.40 44.92 1.98
C VAL A 645 32.53 44.36 0.86
N PHE A 646 31.21 44.27 1.06
CA PHE A 646 30.26 43.82 0.03
C PHE A 646 30.33 44.72 -1.21
N ARG A 647 30.29 46.04 -1.03
CA ARG A 647 30.44 47.03 -2.12
C ARG A 647 31.75 46.88 -2.89
N GLY A 648 32.85 46.66 -2.19
CA GLY A 648 34.16 46.46 -2.83
C GLY A 648 34.14 45.28 -3.82
N ASN A 649 33.47 44.19 -3.46
CA ASN A 649 33.34 43.01 -4.33
C ASN A 649 32.30 43.23 -5.45
N TRP A 650 31.20 43.93 -5.15
CA TRP A 650 30.23 44.36 -6.17
C TRP A 650 30.89 45.16 -7.29
N ASP A 651 31.77 46.10 -6.95
CA ASP A 651 32.47 46.92 -7.93
C ASP A 651 33.47 46.15 -8.79
N LEU A 652 34.09 45.08 -8.26
CA LEU A 652 34.96 44.19 -9.04
C LEU A 652 34.17 43.42 -10.11
N LEU A 653 33.00 42.91 -9.73
CA LEU A 653 32.08 42.22 -10.66
C LEU A 653 31.52 43.19 -11.71
N ARG A 654 31.10 44.39 -11.30
CA ARG A 654 30.61 45.45 -12.19
C ARG A 654 31.63 45.85 -13.26
N GLN A 655 32.92 45.81 -12.92
CA GLN A 655 34.00 46.13 -13.85
C GLN A 655 34.36 44.95 -14.78
N GLY A 656 33.67 43.80 -14.68
CA GLY A 656 33.91 42.61 -15.48
C GLY A 656 35.24 41.92 -15.18
N THR A 657 35.86 42.23 -14.03
CA THR A 657 37.23 41.78 -13.71
C THR A 657 37.30 40.40 -13.07
N LYS A 658 36.17 39.87 -12.59
CA LYS A 658 36.05 38.55 -11.93
C LYS A 658 34.65 37.96 -12.13
N SER A 659 34.55 36.63 -12.12
CA SER A 659 33.29 35.91 -11.86
C SER A 659 32.99 35.84 -10.36
N ILE A 660 31.75 35.50 -9.97
CA ILE A 660 31.37 35.34 -8.56
C ILE A 660 32.18 34.21 -7.91
N SER A 661 32.37 33.09 -8.61
CA SER A 661 33.19 31.97 -8.13
C SER A 661 34.67 32.36 -7.93
N GLU A 662 35.23 33.22 -8.79
CA GLU A 662 36.61 33.72 -8.71
C GLU A 662 36.86 34.73 -7.56
N LEU A 663 35.81 35.19 -6.87
CA LEU A 663 35.96 36.00 -5.65
C LEU A 663 36.47 35.15 -4.47
N GLY A 664 36.26 33.83 -4.52
CA GLY A 664 36.72 32.87 -3.51
C GLY A 664 36.11 33.11 -2.14
N LEU A 665 34.83 33.50 -2.07
CA LEU A 665 34.14 34.05 -0.89
C LEU A 665 34.21 33.20 0.41
N PHE A 666 34.55 31.91 0.32
CA PHE A 666 34.68 31.02 1.49
C PHE A 666 36.12 30.56 1.76
N SER A 667 37.07 30.91 0.89
CA SER A 667 38.43 30.37 0.89
C SER A 667 39.44 31.19 1.69
N ASP A 668 40.55 30.56 2.09
CA ASP A 668 41.69 31.23 2.72
C ASP A 668 42.38 32.25 1.81
N ASN A 669 42.32 32.03 0.49
CA ASN A 669 42.92 32.87 -0.54
C ASN A 669 41.97 33.93 -1.07
N SER A 670 40.84 34.17 -0.40
CA SER A 670 39.84 35.13 -0.86
C SER A 670 40.38 36.55 -0.85
N SER A 671 39.87 37.36 -1.78
CA SER A 671 40.13 38.80 -1.78
C SER A 671 39.59 39.54 -0.55
N ILE A 672 38.84 38.81 0.32
CA ILE A 672 38.09 39.33 1.47
C ILE A 672 38.78 39.00 2.80
N LYS A 673 39.44 37.83 2.90
CA LYS A 673 39.98 37.30 4.17
C LYS A 673 41.25 38.01 4.64
N ALA A 674 42.04 38.57 3.72
CA ALA A 674 43.26 39.32 4.07
C ALA A 674 43.00 40.61 4.89
N ALA A 675 41.73 41.04 5.02
CA ALA A 675 41.36 42.31 5.67
C ALA A 675 40.14 42.23 6.64
N SER A 676 39.52 41.05 6.87
CA SER A 676 38.26 40.95 7.63
C SER A 676 38.15 39.69 8.51
N GLY A 677 37.48 39.81 9.67
CA GLY A 677 37.25 38.70 10.62
C GLY A 677 36.00 37.88 10.30
N ALA A 678 35.83 36.72 10.97
CA ALA A 678 34.79 35.71 10.68
C ALA A 678 33.38 36.30 10.46
N GLY A 679 32.86 37.10 11.40
CA GLY A 679 31.53 37.73 11.26
C GLY A 679 31.34 38.66 10.07
N VAL A 680 32.40 39.33 9.59
CA VAL A 680 32.34 40.13 8.35
C VAL A 680 32.33 39.21 7.14
N LEU A 681 33.16 38.15 7.16
CA LEU A 681 33.22 37.17 6.09
C LEU A 681 31.88 36.42 5.94
N HIS A 682 31.25 35.99 7.03
CA HIS A 682 29.93 35.33 6.99
C HIS A 682 28.85 36.28 6.47
N GLY A 683 28.83 37.52 6.96
CA GLY A 683 27.88 38.53 6.52
C GLY A 683 28.00 38.80 5.01
N VAL A 684 29.22 39.00 4.51
CA VAL A 684 29.45 39.27 3.09
C VAL A 684 29.13 38.05 2.23
N SER A 685 29.68 36.88 2.55
CA SER A 685 29.45 35.67 1.74
C SER A 685 27.99 35.21 1.81
N GLY A 686 27.33 35.42 2.94
CA GLY A 686 25.90 35.23 3.11
C GLY A 686 25.05 36.16 2.27
N LEU A 687 25.41 37.44 2.17
CA LEU A 687 24.73 38.39 1.27
C LEU A 687 24.86 37.97 -0.20
N PHE A 688 26.03 37.50 -0.64
CA PHE A 688 26.19 36.99 -2.01
C PHE A 688 25.33 35.77 -2.31
N MET A 689 25.28 34.79 -1.39
CA MET A 689 24.35 33.64 -1.52
C MET A 689 22.88 34.07 -1.50
N ALA A 690 22.53 35.04 -0.64
CA ALA A 690 21.19 35.58 -0.56
C ALA A 690 20.78 36.26 -1.86
N GLY A 691 21.66 37.07 -2.44
CA GLY A 691 21.41 37.76 -3.71
C GLY A 691 21.08 36.81 -4.84
N ILE A 692 21.85 35.73 -4.98
CA ILE A 692 21.60 34.71 -6.00
C ILE A 692 20.28 33.98 -5.73
N THR A 693 20.01 33.63 -4.47
CA THR A 693 18.77 32.95 -4.07
C THR A 693 17.53 33.81 -4.32
N ILE A 694 17.57 35.09 -3.94
CA ILE A 694 16.51 36.09 -4.19
C ILE A 694 16.26 36.22 -5.70
N ALA A 695 17.32 36.29 -6.50
CA ALA A 695 17.22 36.49 -7.95
C ALA A 695 16.64 35.29 -8.69
N LYS A 696 16.93 34.07 -8.23
CA LYS A 696 16.31 32.84 -8.74
C LYS A 696 14.83 32.78 -8.35
N GLY A 697 14.49 33.07 -7.11
CA GLY A 697 13.10 33.08 -6.61
C GLY A 697 12.20 34.13 -7.25
N ALA A 698 12.74 35.28 -7.65
CA ALA A 698 11.99 36.35 -8.31
C ALA A 698 11.53 36.01 -9.75
N ASN A 699 12.09 34.96 -10.39
CA ASN A 699 11.73 34.58 -11.77
C ASN A 699 10.55 33.59 -11.86
N GLY A 700 10.10 32.97 -10.76
CA GLY A 700 9.16 31.81 -10.82
C GLY A 700 7.84 31.91 -10.05
N ALA A 701 7.63 32.87 -9.13
CA ALA A 701 6.42 32.87 -8.28
C ALA A 701 5.85 34.28 -7.94
N GLY A 702 6.28 35.32 -8.65
CA GLY A 702 5.94 36.72 -8.33
C GLY A 702 6.95 37.39 -7.38
N ALA A 703 6.71 38.67 -7.06
CA ALA A 703 7.64 39.45 -6.24
C ALA A 703 7.69 38.93 -4.79
N LEU A 704 8.89 38.58 -4.31
CA LEU A 704 9.12 38.19 -2.91
C LEU A 704 8.73 39.34 -1.96
N THR A 705 8.10 38.99 -0.84
CA THR A 705 7.80 39.94 0.23
C THR A 705 9.07 40.37 0.98
N ASP A 706 9.04 41.55 1.61
CA ASP A 706 10.19 42.04 2.40
C ASP A 706 10.62 41.07 3.50
N ARG A 707 9.65 40.40 4.14
CA ARG A 707 9.94 39.39 5.16
C ARG A 707 10.65 38.18 4.58
N GLN A 708 10.23 37.74 3.39
CA GLN A 708 10.88 36.64 2.70
C GLN A 708 12.34 36.99 2.32
N ILE A 709 12.59 38.22 1.85
CA ILE A 709 13.96 38.66 1.53
C ILE A 709 14.85 38.65 2.79
N VAL A 710 14.34 39.07 3.95
CA VAL A 710 15.05 39.02 5.24
C VAL A 710 15.34 37.58 5.66
N ASP A 711 14.37 36.67 5.53
CA ASP A 711 14.54 35.26 5.90
C ASP A 711 15.57 34.55 5.00
N ILE A 712 15.54 34.78 3.67
CA ILE A 712 16.58 34.29 2.73
C ILE A 712 17.96 34.77 3.15
N THR A 713 18.07 36.07 3.47
CA THR A 713 19.36 36.68 3.79
C THR A 713 19.91 36.12 5.11
N THR A 714 19.05 35.93 6.10
CA THR A 714 19.40 35.32 7.39
C THR A 714 19.89 33.87 7.21
N GLY A 715 19.12 33.04 6.50
CA GLY A 715 19.50 31.66 6.21
C GLY A 715 20.79 31.56 5.40
N SER A 716 21.03 32.48 4.47
CA SER A 716 22.27 32.52 3.68
C SER A 716 23.48 32.89 4.52
N VAL A 717 23.37 33.86 5.44
CA VAL A 717 24.46 34.19 6.38
C VAL A 717 24.74 33.03 7.33
N GLN A 718 23.71 32.31 7.78
CA GLN A 718 23.88 31.10 8.55
C GLN A 718 24.63 30.02 7.76
N SER A 719 24.23 29.73 6.52
CA SER A 719 24.92 28.77 5.65
C SER A 719 26.36 29.19 5.37
N ALA A 720 26.63 30.49 5.22
CA ALA A 720 27.99 31.01 5.03
C ALA A 720 28.86 30.74 6.27
N THR A 721 28.28 30.92 7.45
CA THR A 721 28.93 30.61 8.73
C THR A 721 29.30 29.12 8.78
N LEU A 722 28.36 28.23 8.43
CA LEU A 722 28.61 26.78 8.41
C LEU A 722 29.72 26.37 7.44
N LEU A 723 29.74 26.98 6.26
CA LEU A 723 30.76 26.73 5.24
C LEU A 723 32.13 27.25 5.65
N VAL A 724 32.22 28.43 6.29
CA VAL A 724 33.50 29.02 6.70
C VAL A 724 34.09 28.34 7.93
N GLU A 725 33.26 27.97 8.91
CA GLU A 725 33.72 27.45 10.20
C GLU A 725 33.89 25.92 10.25
N GLY A 726 33.50 25.19 9.21
CA GLY A 726 33.69 23.73 9.12
C GLY A 726 32.62 22.89 9.83
N GLY A 727 31.35 23.25 9.64
CA GLY A 727 30.20 22.55 10.24
C GLY A 727 29.87 22.98 11.69
N ILE A 728 28.69 22.61 12.19
CA ILE A 728 28.03 23.14 13.40
C ILE A 728 28.82 22.94 14.72
N LYS A 729 29.91 22.16 14.77
CA LYS A 729 30.72 21.92 15.99
C LYS A 729 31.23 23.23 16.64
N ASN A 730 31.46 24.27 15.83
CA ASN A 730 31.80 25.63 16.30
C ASN A 730 30.58 26.49 16.61
N VAL A 731 29.46 26.28 15.94
CA VAL A 731 28.16 26.90 16.25
C VAL A 731 27.62 26.44 17.61
N THR A 732 27.66 25.14 17.95
CA THR A 732 27.33 24.65 19.30
C THR A 732 28.29 25.19 20.37
N THR A 733 29.50 25.60 19.97
CA THR A 733 30.50 26.26 20.83
C THR A 733 30.32 27.79 20.90
N MET A 734 29.69 28.42 19.91
CA MET A 734 29.20 29.81 19.98
C MET A 734 27.96 29.93 20.87
N PHE A 735 27.11 28.89 20.89
CA PHE A 735 25.93 28.81 21.76
C PHE A 735 26.19 28.10 23.10
N LYS A 736 27.47 27.93 23.48
CA LYS A 736 27.87 27.18 24.69
C LYS A 736 27.50 27.85 26.01
N ASP A 737 27.10 29.11 26.02
CA ASP A 737 26.67 29.82 27.24
C ASP A 737 25.35 29.28 27.83
N ILE A 738 24.74 28.28 27.18
CA ILE A 738 23.62 27.50 27.71
C ILE A 738 24.08 26.47 28.77
N LYS A 739 25.39 26.27 28.95
CA LYS A 739 25.95 25.27 29.87
C LYS A 739 25.61 25.49 31.36
N ASP A 740 25.14 26.67 31.74
CA ASP A 740 24.80 26.99 33.14
C ASP A 740 23.33 26.77 33.53
N VAL A 741 22.48 26.19 32.68
CA VAL A 741 21.07 25.89 33.03
C VAL A 741 20.75 24.42 32.84
N LEU A 742 20.97 23.63 33.91
CA LEU A 742 20.44 22.27 34.06
C LEU A 742 19.01 22.33 34.63
N GLU A 743 18.00 22.60 33.80
CA GLU A 743 16.58 22.49 34.18
C GLU A 743 15.66 22.05 33.00
N PRO A 744 14.43 21.57 33.26
CA PRO A 744 13.53 20.93 32.26
C PRO A 744 13.12 21.78 31.03
N ASP A 745 13.46 23.07 31.02
CA ASP A 745 13.22 23.99 29.89
C ASP A 745 14.16 23.76 28.68
N VAL A 746 15.12 22.84 28.80
CA VAL A 746 15.99 22.37 27.71
C VAL A 746 15.20 21.86 26.50
N TYR A 747 14.03 21.23 26.71
CA TYR A 747 13.16 20.79 25.62
C TYR A 747 12.61 21.96 24.82
N LYS A 748 12.29 23.08 25.48
CA LYS A 748 11.72 24.28 24.87
C LYS A 748 12.78 25.12 24.15
N ASP A 749 13.99 25.22 24.69
CA ASP A 749 15.08 25.97 24.05
C ASP A 749 15.68 25.25 22.84
N ILE A 750 15.81 23.91 22.92
CA ILE A 750 16.21 23.09 21.77
C ILE A 750 15.14 23.16 20.68
N THR A 751 13.85 22.98 21.01
CA THR A 751 12.75 23.07 20.02
C THR A 751 12.56 24.47 19.48
N THR A 752 12.80 25.53 20.25
CA THR A 752 12.72 26.91 19.76
C THR A 752 13.86 27.21 18.78
N ASN A 753 15.08 26.76 19.05
CA ASN A 753 16.22 26.97 18.14
C ASN A 753 16.18 26.03 16.92
N LEU A 754 15.69 24.80 17.06
CA LEU A 754 15.37 23.92 15.92
C LEU A 754 14.21 24.50 15.10
N SER A 755 13.19 25.07 15.73
CA SER A 755 12.08 25.73 15.02
C SER A 755 12.53 27.01 14.31
N LYS A 756 13.60 27.69 14.79
CA LYS A 756 14.22 28.81 14.08
C LYS A 756 15.01 28.33 12.86
N LEU A 757 15.77 27.24 13.00
CA LEU A 757 16.44 26.58 11.88
C LEU A 757 15.42 26.05 10.85
N GLU A 758 14.33 25.48 11.33
CA GLU A 758 13.20 24.97 10.57
C GLU A 758 12.43 26.12 9.91
N ASN A 759 12.16 27.24 10.58
CA ASN A 759 11.49 28.40 9.98
C ASN A 759 12.41 29.15 8.99
N ALA A 760 13.72 29.17 9.23
CA ALA A 760 14.71 29.70 8.28
C ALA A 760 14.86 28.78 7.05
N ALA A 761 14.77 27.45 7.23
CA ALA A 761 14.79 26.46 6.14
C ALA A 761 13.44 26.33 5.40
N LYS A 762 12.32 26.53 6.09
CA LYS A 762 10.96 26.61 5.53
C LYS A 762 10.67 27.95 4.85
N GLY A 763 11.46 28.98 5.18
CA GLY A 763 11.28 30.36 4.74
C GLY A 763 11.27 30.49 3.23
N LEU A 764 12.38 30.22 2.54
CA LEU A 764 12.48 30.31 1.09
C LEU A 764 13.71 29.53 0.63
N GLY A 765 13.52 28.63 -0.31
CA GLY A 765 14.59 27.78 -0.79
C GLY A 765 15.60 28.47 -1.73
N GLY A 766 16.74 27.81 -1.86
CA GLY A 766 17.85 28.11 -2.75
C GLY A 766 19.12 27.42 -2.26
N LEU A 767 20.28 27.82 -2.80
CA LEU A 767 21.62 27.35 -2.40
C LEU A 767 21.81 27.29 -0.86
N ALA A 768 21.28 28.29 -0.15
CA ALA A 768 21.37 28.38 1.30
C ALA A 768 20.61 27.27 2.05
N GLY A 769 19.40 26.94 1.60
CA GLY A 769 18.57 25.90 2.22
C GLY A 769 19.13 24.50 2.02
N VAL A 770 19.68 24.22 0.83
CA VAL A 770 20.32 22.94 0.53
C VAL A 770 21.59 22.72 1.37
N ALA A 771 22.45 23.74 1.48
CA ALA A 771 23.66 23.64 2.29
C ALA A 771 23.36 23.47 3.79
N ALA A 772 22.43 24.26 4.33
CA ALA A 772 22.00 24.11 5.72
C ALA A 772 21.33 22.75 5.98
N GLY A 773 20.53 22.27 5.03
CA GLY A 773 19.86 20.97 5.10
C GLY A 773 20.85 19.80 5.25
N ALA A 774 21.93 19.80 4.45
CA ALA A 774 22.97 18.78 4.52
C ALA A 774 23.66 18.74 5.90
N TYR A 775 24.00 19.90 6.49
CA TYR A 775 24.56 19.94 7.84
C TYR A 775 23.56 19.51 8.92
N GLY A 776 22.27 19.84 8.76
CA GLY A 776 21.21 19.37 9.65
C GLY A 776 21.11 17.84 9.70
N ILE A 777 21.25 17.18 8.54
CA ILE A 777 21.34 15.73 8.45
C ILE A 777 22.58 15.20 9.19
N PHE A 778 23.77 15.75 8.91
CA PHE A 778 25.02 15.27 9.51
C PHE A 778 25.03 15.40 11.04
N ASP A 779 24.48 16.50 11.57
CA ASP A 779 24.38 16.69 13.02
C ASP A 779 23.25 15.88 13.66
N GLY A 780 22.14 15.66 12.94
CA GLY A 780 21.09 14.77 13.38
C GLY A 780 21.60 13.35 13.61
N VAL A 781 22.43 12.84 12.68
CA VAL A 781 23.14 11.56 12.84
C VAL A 781 24.03 11.54 14.08
N LYS A 782 24.84 12.58 14.29
CA LYS A 782 25.70 12.73 15.49
C LYS A 782 24.88 12.73 16.78
N SER A 783 23.73 13.41 16.79
CA SER A 783 22.84 13.54 17.94
C SER A 783 22.17 12.21 18.31
N ILE A 784 21.69 11.45 17.32
CA ILE A 784 21.16 10.08 17.54
C ILE A 784 22.20 9.20 18.22
N ARG A 785 23.47 9.24 17.77
CA ARG A 785 24.56 8.47 18.40
C ARG A 785 24.90 8.90 19.82
N ARG A 786 24.66 10.17 20.19
CA ARG A 786 24.80 10.68 21.56
C ARG A 786 23.64 10.29 22.48
N GLY A 787 22.63 9.57 21.96
CA GLY A 787 21.44 9.18 22.71
C GLY A 787 20.30 10.20 22.63
N GLU A 788 20.45 11.25 21.83
CA GLU A 788 19.45 12.31 21.64
C GLU A 788 18.49 11.94 20.49
N LEU A 789 17.79 10.81 20.63
CA LEU A 789 17.03 10.18 19.54
C LEU A 789 15.97 11.10 18.90
N VAL A 790 15.21 11.84 19.73
CA VAL A 790 14.13 12.73 19.27
C VAL A 790 14.69 13.97 18.58
N ALA A 791 15.68 14.63 19.19
CA ALA A 791 16.32 15.81 18.60
C ALA A 791 17.07 15.46 17.30
N GLY A 792 17.80 14.33 17.30
CA GLY A 792 18.50 13.86 16.11
C GLY A 792 17.57 13.43 14.97
N GLY A 793 16.46 12.74 15.28
CA GLY A 793 15.42 12.42 14.30
C GLY A 793 14.75 13.65 13.70
N MET A 794 14.44 14.65 14.53
CA MET A 794 13.92 15.95 14.06
C MET A 794 14.94 16.71 13.20
N SER A 795 16.23 16.69 13.54
CA SER A 795 17.28 17.33 12.74
C SER A 795 17.48 16.67 11.37
N ILE A 796 17.42 15.34 11.29
CA ILE A 796 17.46 14.61 9.99
C ILE A 796 16.22 14.96 9.16
N THR A 797 15.03 14.99 9.78
CA THR A 797 13.77 15.33 9.12
C THR A 797 13.80 16.77 8.59
N ALA A 798 14.13 17.73 9.45
CA ALA A 798 14.22 19.15 9.10
C ALA A 798 15.33 19.41 8.06
N GLY A 799 16.47 18.72 8.17
CA GLY A 799 17.56 18.82 7.20
C GLY A 799 17.17 18.27 5.82
N SER A 800 16.44 17.14 5.79
CA SER A 800 15.92 16.56 4.55
C SER A 800 14.84 17.45 3.89
N LEU A 801 13.93 18.01 4.71
CA LEU A 801 12.93 18.96 4.24
C LEU A 801 13.55 20.27 3.76
N GLY A 802 14.60 20.77 4.42
CA GLY A 802 15.35 21.96 4.02
C GLY A 802 16.10 21.76 2.70
N ALA A 803 16.71 20.58 2.50
CA ALA A 803 17.33 20.21 1.23
C ALA A 803 16.28 20.18 0.10
N MET A 804 15.14 19.52 0.30
CA MET A 804 14.06 19.47 -0.68
C MET A 804 13.40 20.83 -0.96
N ALA A 805 13.18 21.64 0.07
CA ALA A 805 12.65 22.99 -0.09
C ALA A 805 13.62 23.86 -0.91
N GLY A 806 14.94 23.68 -0.70
CA GLY A 806 15.99 24.34 -1.47
C GLY A 806 16.03 23.94 -2.95
N LEU A 807 15.71 22.68 -3.28
CA LEU A 807 15.56 22.23 -4.67
C LEU A 807 14.35 22.83 -5.37
N ALA A 808 13.21 22.85 -4.69
CA ALA A 808 11.93 23.25 -5.25
C ALA A 808 11.87 24.72 -5.69
N SER A 809 12.79 25.55 -5.19
CA SER A 809 12.92 26.99 -5.46
C SER A 809 14.07 27.38 -6.39
N ALA A 810 15.08 26.50 -6.56
CA ALA A 810 16.29 26.78 -7.34
C ALA A 810 16.17 26.32 -8.79
N ALA A 811 15.42 25.25 -9.02
CA ALA A 811 14.90 24.85 -10.33
C ALA A 811 13.46 25.38 -10.47
N GLU A 812 12.96 25.52 -11.70
CA GLU A 812 11.66 26.11 -12.09
C GLU A 812 10.40 25.42 -11.52
N GLY A 813 10.31 25.24 -10.19
CA GLY A 813 9.19 24.61 -9.49
C GLY A 813 9.09 23.10 -9.75
N ALA A 814 9.12 22.29 -8.69
CA ALA A 814 8.98 20.81 -8.72
C ALA A 814 10.04 19.99 -9.50
N ALA A 815 10.50 20.44 -10.68
CA ALA A 815 11.49 19.79 -11.53
C ALA A 815 12.81 19.45 -10.82
N GLY A 816 13.27 20.30 -9.89
CA GLY A 816 14.51 20.06 -9.13
C GLY A 816 14.45 18.90 -8.13
N VAL A 817 13.25 18.57 -7.60
CA VAL A 817 13.05 17.39 -6.74
C VAL A 817 12.96 16.12 -7.59
N LEU A 818 12.51 16.24 -8.84
CA LEU A 818 12.41 15.14 -9.81
C LEU A 818 13.75 14.75 -10.44
N GLN A 819 14.75 15.62 -10.38
CA GLN A 819 16.13 15.28 -10.75
C GLN A 819 16.83 14.37 -9.70
N LEU A 820 16.23 14.17 -8.52
CA LEU A 820 16.74 13.19 -7.56
C LEU A 820 16.54 11.76 -8.10
N THR A 821 17.54 10.90 -7.92
CA THR A 821 17.42 9.50 -8.32
C THR A 821 16.29 8.78 -7.59
N GLY A 822 15.66 7.80 -8.25
CA GLY A 822 14.55 7.03 -7.67
C GLY A 822 14.88 6.34 -6.33
N SER A 823 16.14 5.97 -6.10
CA SER A 823 16.65 5.48 -4.81
C SER A 823 16.54 6.49 -3.68
N VAL A 824 16.78 7.78 -3.97
CA VAL A 824 16.76 8.87 -3.01
C VAL A 824 15.33 9.29 -2.69
N VAL A 825 14.44 9.30 -3.69
CA VAL A 825 13.00 9.50 -3.46
C VAL A 825 12.43 8.39 -2.57
N ARG A 826 12.84 7.12 -2.79
CA ARG A 826 12.43 5.97 -1.95
C ARG A 826 12.97 6.01 -0.53
N ALA A 827 14.04 6.75 -0.27
CA ALA A 827 14.62 6.90 1.06
C ALA A 827 13.91 7.98 1.90
N LEU A 828 13.08 8.84 1.30
CA LEU A 828 12.41 9.95 1.98
C LEU A 828 11.54 9.53 3.19
N PRO A 829 10.69 8.48 3.07
CA PRO A 829 9.93 7.99 4.21
C PRO A 829 10.81 7.50 5.37
N LEU A 830 12.00 6.98 5.07
CA LEU A 830 12.95 6.40 6.04
C LEU A 830 13.57 7.46 6.95
N LEU A 831 13.78 8.68 6.42
CA LEU A 831 14.52 9.76 7.08
C LEU A 831 13.66 10.61 8.02
N ALA A 832 12.34 10.58 7.84
CA ALA A 832 11.38 11.32 8.65
C ALA A 832 11.01 10.62 9.99
N GLY A 833 11.67 9.51 10.32
CA GLY A 833 11.26 8.63 11.43
C GLY A 833 10.08 7.74 11.02
N SER A 834 9.43 7.06 11.97
CA SER A 834 8.34 6.08 11.77
C SER A 834 7.05 6.62 11.13
N LEU A 835 7.13 7.77 10.45
CA LEU A 835 6.08 8.75 10.22
C LEU A 835 6.31 9.56 8.92
N GLY A 836 7.14 9.09 7.99
CA GLY A 836 7.39 9.76 6.72
C GLY A 836 6.39 9.39 5.64
N ILE A 837 5.61 10.37 5.18
CA ILE A 837 4.57 10.30 4.16
C ILE A 837 4.85 9.28 3.04
N ALA A 838 3.80 8.54 2.70
CA ALA A 838 3.65 7.49 1.68
C ALA A 838 4.07 7.87 0.24
N ALA A 839 5.30 8.35 0.03
CA ALA A 839 5.85 8.62 -1.30
C ALA A 839 6.33 7.32 -1.97
N ALA A 840 6.61 6.25 -1.22
CA ALA A 840 7.13 5.00 -1.75
C ALA A 840 6.05 4.00 -2.24
N GLY A 841 4.86 3.98 -1.63
CA GLY A 841 3.84 2.96 -1.90
C GLY A 841 3.34 2.96 -3.35
N VAL A 842 3.14 4.14 -3.94
CA VAL A 842 2.48 4.26 -5.25
C VAL A 842 3.45 4.03 -6.43
N GLY A 843 4.73 4.37 -6.27
CA GLY A 843 5.78 4.08 -7.25
C GLY A 843 6.23 2.62 -7.28
N ALA A 844 6.00 1.85 -6.21
CA ALA A 844 6.34 0.43 -6.15
C ALA A 844 5.20 -0.47 -6.67
N LEU A 845 3.93 -0.06 -6.56
CA LEU A 845 2.81 -0.69 -7.29
C LEU A 845 3.03 -0.66 -8.82
N ALA A 846 3.66 0.40 -9.34
CA ALA A 846 4.02 0.51 -10.75
C ALA A 846 5.00 -0.57 -11.25
N LEU A 847 5.79 -1.19 -10.36
CA LEU A 847 6.72 -2.26 -10.72
C LEU A 847 6.05 -3.65 -10.84
N LEU A 848 4.79 -3.78 -10.40
CA LEU A 848 4.05 -5.04 -10.39
C LEU A 848 3.26 -5.29 -11.68
N ILE A 849 3.25 -4.32 -12.60
CA ILE A 849 2.44 -4.37 -13.82
C ILE A 849 3.35 -4.61 -15.03
N PRO A 850 3.45 -5.84 -15.55
CA PRO A 850 4.20 -6.08 -16.77
C PRO A 850 3.53 -5.41 -17.97
N GLY A 851 4.30 -4.63 -18.73
CA GLY A 851 3.89 -4.05 -20.00
C GLY A 851 3.67 -5.12 -21.06
N LEU A 852 2.45 -5.64 -21.18
CA LEU A 852 2.05 -6.44 -22.33
C LEU A 852 1.55 -5.50 -23.44
N ILE A 853 2.33 -5.41 -24.52
CA ILE A 853 1.96 -4.75 -25.77
C ILE A 853 1.38 -5.81 -26.70
N GLU A 854 0.05 -5.89 -26.82
CA GLU A 854 -0.58 -6.49 -28.00
C GLU A 854 -0.66 -5.44 -29.11
N GLU A 855 0.24 -5.53 -30.10
CA GLU A 855 0.20 -4.75 -31.33
C GLU A 855 -1.12 -5.02 -32.08
N GLY A 856 -2.07 -4.08 -32.01
CA GLY A 856 -3.36 -4.16 -32.69
C GLY A 856 -4.51 -3.37 -32.06
N LYS A 857 -4.37 -2.86 -30.82
CA LYS A 857 -5.44 -2.14 -30.09
C LYS A 857 -5.03 -0.77 -29.53
N GLN A 858 -3.92 -0.18 -29.98
CA GLN A 858 -3.30 1.00 -29.36
C GLN A 858 -4.28 2.16 -29.12
N GLU A 859 -5.08 2.54 -30.12
CA GLU A 859 -6.01 3.67 -30.02
C GLU A 859 -7.07 3.47 -28.93
N THR A 860 -7.67 2.27 -28.83
CA THR A 860 -8.66 1.97 -27.78
C THR A 860 -8.03 1.88 -26.40
N ARG A 861 -6.75 1.49 -26.31
CA ARG A 861 -6.00 1.48 -25.04
C ARG A 861 -5.69 2.90 -24.59
N VAL A 862 -5.21 3.75 -25.50
CA VAL A 862 -4.94 5.17 -25.25
C VAL A 862 -6.22 5.89 -24.84
N ASP A 863 -7.35 5.59 -25.47
CA ASP A 863 -8.65 6.16 -25.12
C ASP A 863 -9.03 5.86 -23.66
N ARG A 864 -9.08 4.56 -23.31
CA ARG A 864 -9.37 4.11 -21.93
C ARG A 864 -8.36 4.65 -20.91
N PHE A 865 -7.08 4.64 -21.26
CA PHE A 865 -6.02 5.21 -20.44
C PHE A 865 -6.24 6.71 -20.18
N SER A 866 -6.57 7.47 -21.23
CA SER A 866 -6.79 8.91 -21.12
C SER A 866 -8.06 9.26 -20.34
N ASP A 867 -9.13 8.49 -20.48
CA ASP A 867 -10.33 8.62 -19.64
C ASP A 867 -9.99 8.33 -18.17
N HIS A 868 -9.24 7.26 -17.90
CA HIS A 868 -8.83 6.93 -16.55
C HIS A 868 -7.95 8.00 -15.92
N LEU A 869 -6.99 8.55 -16.69
CA LEU A 869 -6.15 9.64 -16.22
C LEU A 869 -6.95 10.95 -16.00
N ARG A 870 -7.95 11.21 -16.84
CA ARG A 870 -8.85 12.37 -16.73
C ARG A 870 -9.57 12.40 -15.38
N ASP A 871 -10.03 11.24 -14.92
CA ASP A 871 -10.78 11.11 -13.66
C ASP A 871 -9.98 11.62 -12.45
N TYR A 872 -8.64 11.58 -12.51
CA TYR A 872 -7.78 12.12 -11.44
C TYR A 872 -7.33 13.56 -11.64
N LEU A 873 -7.26 14.07 -12.87
CA LEU A 873 -6.58 15.35 -13.15
C LEU A 873 -7.54 16.51 -13.37
N THR A 874 -8.62 16.29 -14.14
CA THR A 874 -9.52 17.37 -14.54
C THR A 874 -10.27 17.98 -13.36
N GLN A 875 -10.59 17.18 -12.34
CA GLN A 875 -11.24 17.64 -11.12
C GLN A 875 -10.40 18.71 -10.37
N TYR A 876 -9.09 18.62 -10.48
CA TYR A 876 -8.12 19.48 -9.80
C TYR A 876 -7.55 20.58 -10.68
N GLU A 877 -7.97 20.65 -11.96
CA GLU A 877 -7.41 21.56 -12.96
C GLU A 877 -5.87 21.47 -13.03
N ILE A 878 -5.37 20.22 -13.05
CA ILE A 878 -3.96 19.89 -13.25
C ILE A 878 -3.80 19.46 -14.71
N ASP A 879 -3.15 20.30 -15.49
CA ASP A 879 -3.12 20.18 -16.95
C ASP A 879 -1.72 20.30 -17.53
N GLY A 880 -0.69 20.60 -16.74
CA GLY A 880 0.67 20.77 -17.25
C GLY A 880 0.87 22.06 -18.06
N VAL A 881 -0.05 23.02 -17.97
CA VAL A 881 0.05 24.33 -18.62
C VAL A 881 0.23 25.42 -17.57
N GLU A 882 1.35 26.12 -17.63
CA GLU A 882 1.67 27.12 -16.61
C GLU A 882 0.80 28.38 -16.77
N ASN A 883 -0.05 28.67 -15.78
CA ASN A 883 -0.92 29.86 -15.72
C ASN A 883 -1.93 29.98 -16.88
N GLY A 884 -2.38 28.85 -17.45
CA GLY A 884 -3.31 28.82 -18.58
C GLY A 884 -4.12 27.54 -18.63
N ASP A 885 -4.69 27.23 -19.78
CA ASP A 885 -5.32 25.94 -20.09
C ASP A 885 -4.78 25.34 -21.39
N ILE A 886 -5.35 24.23 -21.84
CA ILE A 886 -4.98 23.56 -23.10
C ILE A 886 -4.91 24.49 -24.33
N TYR A 887 -5.68 25.58 -24.36
CA TYR A 887 -5.68 26.55 -25.47
C TYR A 887 -4.50 27.53 -25.42
N ASP A 888 -3.78 27.58 -24.29
CA ASP A 888 -2.57 28.40 -24.11
C ASP A 888 -1.28 27.63 -24.47
N VAL A 889 -1.39 26.34 -24.84
CA VAL A 889 -0.24 25.55 -25.33
C VAL A 889 0.22 26.08 -26.70
N PRO A 890 1.48 26.50 -26.85
CA PRO A 890 1.99 27.02 -28.13
C PRO A 890 1.83 26.00 -29.27
N ASP A 891 1.44 26.47 -30.47
CA ASP A 891 1.32 25.62 -31.67
C ASP A 891 2.60 24.79 -31.95
N SER A 892 3.78 25.33 -31.59
CA SER A 892 5.07 24.66 -31.74
C SER A 892 5.26 23.43 -30.83
N GLU A 893 4.47 23.31 -29.77
CA GLU A 893 4.51 22.21 -28.81
C GLU A 893 3.46 21.13 -29.11
N TRP A 894 2.54 21.40 -30.05
CA TRP A 894 1.58 20.42 -30.54
C TRP A 894 2.23 19.45 -31.55
N PRO A 895 1.97 18.13 -31.45
CA PRO A 895 2.49 17.16 -32.41
C PRO A 895 1.78 17.26 -33.77
N GLY A 896 2.53 17.50 -34.86
CA GLY A 896 2.01 17.49 -36.24
C GLY A 896 2.49 18.68 -37.10
N PRO A 897 2.17 18.73 -38.41
CA PRO A 897 2.43 19.92 -39.23
C PRO A 897 1.50 21.07 -38.81
N GLU A 898 2.05 22.29 -38.77
CA GLU A 898 1.48 23.58 -38.25
C GLU A 898 0.05 23.95 -38.72
N GLU A 899 -0.63 23.15 -39.56
CA GLU A 899 -1.92 23.48 -40.17
C GLU A 899 -3.12 22.60 -39.72
N THR A 900 -2.99 21.67 -38.77
CA THR A 900 -4.09 20.71 -38.47
C THR A 900 -4.45 20.44 -37.00
N THR A 901 -4.14 21.33 -36.07
CA THR A 901 -4.44 21.11 -34.64
C THR A 901 -5.31 22.23 -34.08
N ILE A 902 -6.63 22.00 -34.11
CA ILE A 902 -7.66 22.26 -33.08
C ILE A 902 -8.99 21.90 -33.79
N ALA A 903 -9.65 20.81 -33.38
CA ALA A 903 -11.04 20.61 -33.75
C ALA A 903 -11.91 21.45 -32.81
N SER A 904 -12.60 22.43 -33.39
CA SER A 904 -13.63 23.27 -32.75
C SER A 904 -14.72 22.49 -32.03
#